data_AF-A0A0H3C9E1-F1
#
_entry.id   AF-A0A0H3C9E1-F1
#
_cell.length_a   1.000
_cell.length_b   1.000
_cell.length_c   1.000
_cell.angle_alpha   90.00
_cell.angle_beta   90.00
_cell.angle_gamma   90.00
#
_symmetry.space_group_name_H-M   'P 1'
#
loop_
_entity.id
_entity.type
_entity.pdbx_description
1 polymer ?
#
loop_
_entity_poly.entity_id
_entity_poly.type
_entity_poly.pdbx_seq_one_letter_code
_entity_poly.pdbx_strand_id
1 'polypeptide(L)'
;MFDKVLIANRGAIACRIIRTLRAMGVKSVAVFSDADAGSLHVSMADEAVRLGPAPAAESYLRADLVLAAAQATGAQAIHPGYGFLSESAAFAQACEDAGVTFIGPSADNIRAFGLKHTARDLAQAHGVPLAPGTDLLTDPAAALAAAQRIGFPVILKATAGGGGIGMRVCESAEAVEEAFAAVRRLATGNFSDGGVFLERYVHKARHIEVQVFGDGAGRVAALGERDCSLQRRNQKVVEETPAPGLPAATRTALLDAAVRLAKAANYRSAGTVEFLYDADRDDFFFLEVNTRLQVEHGVTEQVTGVDLVEWMVRGAAGDFSFLDTPPPAPRGAAIQVRLYAEDPAQDYRPSAGVLTEVAFPEGVRADGWVVDGTEVSAFYDPMLAKLIVIAEHRPAAVAALQAALDATRLAGIETNLDWLRTVTRSQPFVSGEVSTRALETIAWAPDTIQVLSGGPATTVQDWPGRRGYWDVGVPPSGPMDALAFRLGNRLLANPDDAAGLEITALGPTLKFNRPATLCLTGARFDARLDGVAVEPYTPFDVRPGQTLKIGRVVEAGLRGYLLLRGGLDVPTYLGSRSTFTLGGFGGHAGRNLTAGDVLRLLPAPEAPPGALDEPLRPALTKTWTIRVLPGPHGAPDFFTPADVAMIGGTDWKVHYNSNRTGVRLVGPKPEWARRDGGEAGLHPSNIHDNAYAIGAIDFTGDMPIILGPDGPSLGGFVCPFVIIEADLWKAGQLAPGDTVRFAVVDDPTAAAALETQEALIAQLGAAPPRPAPAVIDVEASPILRELPQDGHRPRVLYRRQGDQHLLVEYGPIVLDLELRLRIHALLLDLQAQALEGVIDLTPGIRSLQVHYDSRRLSQARLLDILVAAEDRLGGLDDFEIPSRVVHLPLSWKDPAIYQTIDKYMQAVRDDAPWCPDNIEFIRRVNGLNGIDDVQKIVFDARYLVMGLGDVYLGAPVATPVDPRHRLVTTKYNPARTWTPPNVVGIGGAYMCIYGMEGPGGYQLFGRTIQVWNTWRQTDAFTDGKPWLLRFFDQIRFFPVSAEELVEWRRDFPLGRRAIRIEEETFRLSDYRRLLAENAESIAAFQSRRQAAFDAERADWEAKGEFARVEALSGVAEADDAVAAVEVPAGADLVEAPLGGNVWKVLVEPGQAVEAGAVIAIIEAMKAECDVATPTAGVVSAVYAQPGQPIAAGAPVIAVTPVAEAAA
;
A
#
# COMPACT_ATOMS: atom_id res chain seq x y z
N MET A 1 -9.82 42.47 -8.08
CA MET A 1 -9.85 41.00 -7.95
C MET A 1 -8.57 40.44 -8.57
N PHE A 2 -8.01 39.36 -8.03
CA PHE A 2 -6.81 38.73 -8.58
C PHE A 2 -7.18 37.71 -9.66
N ASP A 3 -6.31 37.51 -10.65
CA ASP A 3 -6.44 36.46 -11.65
C ASP A 3 -5.78 35.15 -11.18
N LYS A 4 -4.69 35.26 -10.40
CA LYS A 4 -3.90 34.13 -9.93
C LYS A 4 -3.30 34.38 -8.54
N VAL A 5 -3.46 33.40 -7.65
CA VAL A 5 -2.96 33.41 -6.26
C VAL A 5 -2.10 32.18 -6.00
N LEU A 6 -0.92 32.40 -5.42
CA LEU A 6 -0.06 31.33 -4.93
C LEU A 6 -0.37 31.00 -3.47
N ILE A 7 -0.39 29.72 -3.13
CA ILE A 7 -0.58 29.26 -1.75
C ILE A 7 0.78 28.88 -1.18
N ALA A 8 1.30 29.66 -0.23
CA ALA A 8 2.58 29.38 0.44
C ALA A 8 2.40 28.41 1.61
N ASN A 9 1.75 27.27 1.36
CA ASN A 9 1.41 26.26 2.35
C ASN A 9 1.16 24.90 1.70
N ARG A 10 0.89 23.89 2.51
CA ARG A 10 0.63 22.48 2.13
C ARG A 10 -0.64 21.95 2.78
N GLY A 11 -0.94 20.68 2.52
CA GLY A 11 -1.92 19.89 3.28
C GLY A 11 -3.34 20.47 3.26
N ALA A 12 -4.08 20.30 4.37
CA ALA A 12 -5.51 20.58 4.44
C ALA A 12 -5.85 22.06 4.15
N ILE A 13 -5.03 23.00 4.60
CA ILE A 13 -5.27 24.43 4.35
C ILE A 13 -5.05 24.82 2.89
N ALA A 14 -4.03 24.25 2.24
CA ALA A 14 -3.83 24.49 0.82
C ALA A 14 -5.03 23.99 0.00
N CYS A 15 -5.51 22.77 0.26
CA CYS A 15 -6.73 22.24 -0.36
C CYS A 15 -7.94 23.16 -0.12
N ARG A 16 -8.12 23.65 1.11
CA ARG A 16 -9.24 24.55 1.46
C ARG A 16 -9.18 25.86 0.70
N ILE A 17 -8.01 26.48 0.60
CA ILE A 17 -7.81 27.74 -0.13
C ILE A 17 -8.08 27.55 -1.62
N ILE A 18 -7.54 26.47 -2.21
CA ILE A 18 -7.76 26.15 -3.63
C ILE A 18 -9.26 26.01 -3.94
N ARG A 19 -10.07 25.38 -3.06
CA ARG A 19 -11.52 25.29 -3.23
C ARG A 19 -12.19 26.67 -3.32
N THR A 20 -11.83 27.60 -2.43
CA THR A 20 -12.37 28.96 -2.45
C THR A 20 -11.92 29.72 -3.70
N LEU A 21 -10.62 29.68 -4.04
CA LEU A 21 -10.10 30.34 -5.23
C LEU A 21 -10.83 29.86 -6.50
N ARG A 22 -11.03 28.55 -6.63
CA ARG A 22 -11.78 27.96 -7.73
C ARG A 22 -13.23 28.47 -7.77
N ALA A 23 -13.92 28.52 -6.63
CA ALA A 23 -15.28 29.05 -6.56
C ALA A 23 -15.36 30.54 -6.92
N MET A 24 -14.30 31.30 -6.64
CA MET A 24 -14.16 32.71 -7.03
C MET A 24 -13.71 32.91 -8.48
N GLY A 25 -13.39 31.85 -9.23
CA GLY A 25 -12.83 31.93 -10.58
C GLY A 25 -11.37 32.42 -10.65
N VAL A 26 -10.63 32.31 -9.54
CA VAL A 26 -9.22 32.69 -9.42
C VAL A 26 -8.32 31.47 -9.59
N LYS A 27 -7.29 31.57 -10.43
CA LYS A 27 -6.33 30.46 -10.63
C LYS A 27 -5.44 30.28 -9.41
N SER A 28 -5.12 29.04 -9.12
CA SER A 28 -4.35 28.63 -7.95
C SER A 28 -2.98 28.07 -8.33
N VAL A 29 -1.95 28.47 -7.59
CA VAL A 29 -0.60 27.91 -7.69
C VAL A 29 -0.24 27.21 -6.39
N ALA A 30 -0.04 25.90 -6.43
CA ALA A 30 0.53 25.14 -5.31
C ALA A 30 2.06 25.20 -5.35
N VAL A 31 2.67 25.18 -4.17
CA VAL A 31 4.10 24.92 -4.01
C VAL A 31 4.28 23.63 -3.22
N PHE A 32 5.30 22.83 -3.54
CA PHE A 32 5.51 21.55 -2.88
C PHE A 32 6.99 21.20 -2.74
N SER A 33 7.31 20.41 -1.72
CA SER A 33 8.60 19.74 -1.57
C SER A 33 8.54 18.31 -2.15
N ASP A 34 9.68 17.63 -2.27
CA ASP A 34 9.73 16.26 -2.79
C ASP A 34 8.78 15.28 -2.09
N ALA A 35 8.62 15.39 -0.77
CA ALA A 35 7.72 14.52 0.00
C ALA A 35 6.22 14.81 -0.23
N ASP A 36 5.87 15.98 -0.74
CA ASP A 36 4.48 16.37 -1.03
C ASP A 36 4.12 16.28 -2.52
N ALA A 37 5.02 15.73 -3.37
CA ALA A 37 4.79 15.64 -4.81
C ALA A 37 3.48 14.91 -5.19
N GLY A 38 3.08 13.91 -4.39
CA GLY A 38 1.82 13.18 -4.54
C GLY A 38 0.64 13.75 -3.73
N SER A 39 0.80 14.86 -3.02
CA SER A 39 -0.21 15.42 -2.12
C SER A 39 -1.42 15.97 -2.88
N LEU A 40 -2.62 15.89 -2.29
CA LEU A 40 -3.87 16.29 -2.94
C LEU A 40 -3.87 17.76 -3.39
N HIS A 41 -3.27 18.66 -2.61
CA HIS A 41 -3.23 20.08 -2.95
C HIS A 41 -2.44 20.37 -4.26
N VAL A 42 -1.45 19.53 -4.58
CA VAL A 42 -0.68 19.60 -5.84
C VAL A 42 -1.56 19.20 -7.03
N SER A 43 -2.34 18.13 -6.88
CA SER A 43 -3.29 17.70 -7.92
C SER A 43 -4.51 18.61 -8.07
N MET A 44 -4.91 19.34 -7.01
CA MET A 44 -6.06 20.24 -7.04
C MET A 44 -5.77 21.59 -7.69
N ALA A 45 -4.53 22.08 -7.63
CA ALA A 45 -4.15 23.39 -8.12
C ALA A 45 -4.04 23.42 -9.66
N ASP A 46 -4.25 24.60 -10.25
CA ASP A 46 -4.13 24.81 -11.70
C ASP A 46 -2.67 24.70 -12.17
N GLU A 47 -1.73 25.17 -11.35
CA GLU A 47 -0.29 25.07 -11.56
C GLU A 47 0.40 24.62 -10.25
N ALA A 48 1.54 23.94 -10.35
CA ALA A 48 2.31 23.53 -9.16
C ALA A 48 3.81 23.67 -9.39
N VAL A 49 4.53 24.19 -8.39
CA VAL A 49 5.98 24.46 -8.45
C VAL A 49 6.71 23.72 -7.34
N ARG A 50 7.76 22.98 -7.70
CA ARG A 50 8.64 22.33 -6.74
C ARG A 50 9.56 23.36 -6.09
N LEU A 51 9.57 23.40 -4.75
CA LEU A 51 10.50 24.23 -3.97
C LEU A 51 11.84 23.54 -3.77
N GLY A 52 11.84 22.27 -3.34
CA GLY A 52 13.08 21.58 -2.97
C GLY A 52 12.86 20.25 -2.24
N PRO A 53 13.91 19.77 -1.53
CA PRO A 53 13.86 18.56 -0.71
C PRO A 53 12.81 18.62 0.41
N ALA A 54 12.56 17.47 1.04
CA ALA A 54 11.52 17.30 2.05
C ALA A 54 11.65 18.20 3.31
N PRO A 55 12.83 18.48 3.90
CA PRO A 55 12.91 19.31 5.10
C PRO A 55 12.27 20.70 4.91
N ALA A 56 11.39 21.11 5.84
CA ALA A 56 10.67 22.39 5.73
C ALA A 56 11.61 23.61 5.66
N ALA A 57 12.75 23.56 6.36
CA ALA A 57 13.79 24.60 6.35
C ALA A 57 14.44 24.79 4.96
N GLU A 58 14.41 23.77 4.12
CA GLU A 58 14.96 23.77 2.77
C GLU A 58 13.88 23.99 1.69
N SER A 59 12.59 24.03 2.09
CA SER A 59 11.44 24.14 1.19
C SER A 59 10.45 25.22 1.64
N TYR A 60 9.39 24.87 2.37
CA TYR A 60 8.28 25.78 2.70
C TYR A 60 8.68 27.02 3.54
N LEU A 61 9.78 26.96 4.27
CA LEU A 61 10.33 28.11 5.04
C LEU A 61 11.30 28.97 4.23
N ARG A 62 11.59 28.62 2.98
CA ARG A 62 12.46 29.40 2.08
C ARG A 62 11.65 30.47 1.35
N ALA A 63 11.54 31.62 2.00
CA ALA A 63 10.88 32.81 1.47
C ALA A 63 11.35 33.18 0.05
N ASP A 64 12.64 33.04 -0.23
CA ASP A 64 13.23 33.30 -1.54
C ASP A 64 12.70 32.36 -2.63
N LEU A 65 12.55 31.06 -2.32
CA LEU A 65 12.01 30.08 -3.26
C LEU A 65 10.51 30.29 -3.50
N VAL A 66 9.75 30.62 -2.46
CA VAL A 66 8.31 30.92 -2.58
C VAL A 66 8.07 32.18 -3.43
N LEU A 67 8.86 33.24 -3.22
CA LEU A 67 8.78 34.46 -4.04
C LEU A 67 9.20 34.18 -5.49
N ALA A 68 10.26 33.40 -5.70
CA ALA A 68 10.67 32.99 -7.05
C ALA A 68 9.56 32.20 -7.77
N ALA A 69 8.86 31.30 -7.06
CA ALA A 69 7.71 30.57 -7.60
C ALA A 69 6.54 31.49 -7.96
N ALA A 70 6.23 32.49 -7.13
CA ALA A 70 5.19 33.48 -7.42
C ALA A 70 5.53 34.30 -8.67
N GLN A 71 6.80 34.73 -8.80
CA GLN A 71 7.29 35.46 -9.97
C GLN A 71 7.24 34.61 -11.24
N ALA A 72 7.74 33.37 -11.19
CA ALA A 72 7.79 32.46 -12.34
C ALA A 72 6.40 32.12 -12.89
N THR A 73 5.38 32.07 -12.03
CA THR A 73 3.99 31.74 -12.39
C THR A 73 3.13 32.98 -12.64
N GLY A 74 3.62 34.18 -12.34
CA GLY A 74 2.87 35.44 -12.44
C GLY A 74 1.73 35.56 -11.43
N ALA A 75 1.86 34.94 -10.25
CA ALA A 75 0.88 35.09 -9.18
C ALA A 75 0.93 36.54 -8.61
N GLN A 76 -0.24 37.17 -8.48
CA GLN A 76 -0.36 38.57 -8.04
C GLN A 76 -0.42 38.69 -6.51
N ALA A 77 -0.73 37.61 -5.83
CA ALA A 77 -0.85 37.57 -4.39
C ALA A 77 -0.46 36.19 -3.83
N ILE A 78 -0.03 36.17 -2.57
CA ILE A 78 0.35 34.97 -1.83
C ILE A 78 -0.57 34.81 -0.62
N HIS A 79 -1.26 33.68 -0.55
CA HIS A 79 -2.00 33.26 0.63
C HIS A 79 -1.13 32.33 1.49
N PRO A 80 -0.75 32.74 2.72
CA PRO A 80 0.17 31.95 3.52
C PRO A 80 -0.51 30.84 4.34
N GLY A 81 -1.84 30.87 4.48
CA GLY A 81 -2.55 29.91 5.32
C GLY A 81 -2.20 30.10 6.79
N TYR A 82 -1.77 29.05 7.46
CA TYR A 82 -1.27 29.06 8.85
C TYR A 82 0.00 28.23 9.00
N GLY A 83 0.84 28.57 9.98
CA GLY A 83 2.17 27.98 10.11
C GLY A 83 3.11 28.46 9.00
N PHE A 84 4.31 27.87 8.94
CA PHE A 84 5.36 28.29 8.01
C PHE A 84 5.62 29.80 8.04
N LEU A 85 5.41 30.49 6.92
CA LEU A 85 5.69 31.91 6.75
C LEU A 85 4.51 32.82 7.11
N SER A 86 3.39 32.27 7.62
CA SER A 86 2.15 33.02 7.86
C SER A 86 2.27 34.17 8.87
N GLU A 87 3.16 34.04 9.85
CA GLU A 87 3.42 35.07 10.86
C GLU A 87 4.85 35.62 10.75
N SER A 88 5.46 35.51 9.55
CA SER A 88 6.76 36.10 9.27
C SER A 88 6.60 37.53 8.76
N ALA A 89 6.83 38.51 9.64
CA ALA A 89 6.81 39.93 9.27
C ALA A 89 7.84 40.25 8.15
N ALA A 90 8.99 39.55 8.14
CA ALA A 90 10.00 39.70 7.10
C ALA A 90 9.48 39.19 5.74
N PHE A 91 8.74 38.08 5.73
CA PHE A 91 8.15 37.56 4.50
C PHE A 91 7.00 38.44 3.99
N ALA A 92 6.11 38.90 4.88
CA ALA A 92 5.04 39.82 4.51
C ALA A 92 5.62 41.11 3.86
N GLN A 93 6.68 41.67 4.44
CA GLN A 93 7.40 42.81 3.86
C GLN A 93 8.03 42.47 2.50
N ALA A 94 8.70 41.32 2.39
CA ALA A 94 9.36 40.91 1.15
C ALA A 94 8.35 40.69 0.00
N CYS A 95 7.14 40.22 0.29
CA CYS A 95 6.04 40.15 -0.68
C CYS A 95 5.67 41.56 -1.19
N GLU A 96 5.42 42.50 -0.27
CA GLU A 96 5.07 43.89 -0.62
C GLU A 96 6.19 44.57 -1.43
N ASP A 97 7.45 44.40 -1.03
CA ASP A 97 8.63 44.93 -1.74
C ASP A 97 8.79 44.33 -3.15
N ALA A 98 8.37 43.07 -3.34
CA ALA A 98 8.37 42.38 -4.63
C ALA A 98 7.13 42.69 -5.49
N GLY A 99 6.21 43.54 -5.02
CA GLY A 99 4.96 43.87 -5.71
C GLY A 99 3.94 42.72 -5.74
N VAL A 100 4.07 41.76 -4.82
CA VAL A 100 3.14 40.62 -4.66
C VAL A 100 2.33 40.83 -3.39
N THR A 101 0.99 40.89 -3.49
CA THR A 101 0.17 41.17 -2.31
C THR A 101 0.19 40.01 -1.30
N PHE A 102 0.58 40.28 -0.05
CA PHE A 102 0.45 39.34 1.05
C PHE A 102 -1.01 39.29 1.56
N ILE A 103 -1.66 38.13 1.43
CA ILE A 103 -3.06 37.95 1.87
C ILE A 103 -3.08 37.65 3.38
N GLY A 104 -2.99 38.71 4.19
CA GLY A 104 -2.94 38.62 5.65
C GLY A 104 -2.78 40.00 6.32
N PRO A 105 -2.49 40.02 7.63
CA PRO A 105 -2.19 41.26 8.35
C PRO A 105 -0.96 41.98 7.78
N SER A 106 -0.79 43.25 8.13
CA SER A 106 0.43 43.98 7.74
C SER A 106 1.66 43.46 8.50
N ALA A 107 2.86 43.70 7.96
CA ALA A 107 4.10 43.36 8.67
C ALA A 107 4.16 44.03 10.06
N ASP A 108 3.59 45.23 10.21
CA ASP A 108 3.49 45.93 11.50
C ASP A 108 2.48 45.29 12.46
N ASN A 109 1.33 44.80 11.97
CA ASN A 109 0.42 44.01 12.80
C ASN A 109 1.13 42.76 13.35
N ILE A 110 1.88 42.05 12.49
CA ILE A 110 2.63 40.85 12.88
C ILE A 110 3.70 41.19 13.93
N ARG A 111 4.47 42.27 13.73
CA ARG A 111 5.49 42.72 14.71
C ARG A 111 4.87 43.12 16.06
N ALA A 112 3.75 43.85 16.04
CA ALA A 112 3.10 44.35 17.25
C ALA A 112 2.67 43.23 18.19
N PHE A 113 2.21 42.10 17.63
CA PHE A 113 1.74 40.94 18.38
C PHE A 113 2.75 39.79 18.50
N GLY A 114 3.87 39.83 17.76
CA GLY A 114 4.89 38.78 17.76
C GLY A 114 5.74 38.70 19.05
N LEU A 115 5.80 39.78 19.84
CA LEU A 115 6.51 39.80 21.13
C LEU A 115 5.50 39.89 22.28
N LYS A 116 5.67 39.01 23.29
CA LYS A 116 4.73 38.91 24.43
C LYS A 116 4.55 40.21 25.20
N HIS A 117 5.62 40.99 25.39
CA HIS A 117 5.54 42.25 26.14
C HIS A 117 4.80 43.34 25.35
N THR A 118 5.10 43.54 24.06
CA THR A 118 4.43 44.55 23.24
C THR A 118 2.93 44.26 23.08
N ALA A 119 2.57 42.99 22.91
CA ALA A 119 1.17 42.56 22.84
C ALA A 119 0.43 42.84 24.15
N ARG A 120 1.07 42.57 25.30
CA ARG A 120 0.50 42.84 26.65
C ARG A 120 0.38 44.32 26.94
N ASP A 121 1.39 45.12 26.60
CA ASP A 121 1.36 46.58 26.77
C ASP A 121 0.20 47.19 25.96
N LEU A 122 0.01 46.72 24.73
CA LEU A 122 -1.10 47.14 23.88
C LEU A 122 -2.46 46.71 24.47
N ALA A 123 -2.57 45.46 24.94
CA ALA A 123 -3.77 44.95 25.60
C ALA A 123 -4.12 45.79 26.86
N GLN A 124 -3.13 46.08 27.70
CA GLN A 124 -3.30 46.88 28.92
C GLN A 124 -3.68 48.33 28.60
N ALA A 125 -3.01 48.97 27.65
CA ALA A 125 -3.28 50.35 27.24
C ALA A 125 -4.72 50.54 26.72
N HIS A 126 -5.34 49.48 26.20
CA HIS A 126 -6.69 49.49 25.64
C HIS A 126 -7.75 48.78 26.51
N GLY A 127 -7.43 48.54 27.78
CA GLY A 127 -8.39 48.02 28.76
C GLY A 127 -8.86 46.59 28.44
N VAL A 128 -7.97 45.76 27.91
CA VAL A 128 -8.18 44.32 27.79
C VAL A 128 -7.67 43.66 29.08
N PRO A 129 -8.47 42.86 29.79
CA PRO A 129 -8.06 42.24 31.06
C PRO A 129 -6.80 41.37 30.88
N LEU A 130 -5.78 41.58 31.71
CA LEU A 130 -4.59 40.73 31.79
C LEU A 130 -4.68 39.80 33.01
N ALA A 131 -4.02 38.64 32.94
CA ALA A 131 -3.94 37.72 34.06
C ALA A 131 -3.30 38.43 35.27
N PRO A 132 -3.91 38.39 36.46
CA PRO A 132 -3.36 39.01 37.65
C PRO A 132 -1.99 38.40 37.96
N GLY A 133 -0.97 39.25 37.95
CA GLY A 133 0.40 38.83 38.10
C GLY A 133 1.29 39.94 38.65
N THR A 134 2.59 39.72 38.55
CA THR A 134 3.62 40.68 38.95
C THR A 134 4.58 40.94 37.80
N ASP A 135 5.30 42.05 37.91
CA ASP A 135 6.60 42.19 37.28
C ASP A 135 7.60 41.20 37.91
N LEU A 136 8.89 41.30 37.53
CA LEU A 136 9.94 40.47 38.12
C LEU A 136 10.03 40.68 39.64
N LEU A 137 10.04 39.56 40.36
CA LEU A 137 10.11 39.49 41.81
C LEU A 137 11.55 39.49 42.27
N THR A 138 11.83 40.22 43.34
CA THR A 138 13.18 40.37 43.90
C THR A 138 13.55 39.23 44.84
N ASP A 139 12.60 38.73 45.62
CA ASP A 139 12.82 37.78 46.72
C ASP A 139 11.53 37.00 47.08
N PRO A 140 11.65 35.93 47.90
CA PRO A 140 10.50 35.13 48.33
C PRO A 140 9.43 35.93 49.11
N ALA A 141 9.81 36.97 49.85
CA ALA A 141 8.85 37.75 50.64
C ALA A 141 7.97 38.61 49.71
N ALA A 142 8.56 39.20 48.66
CA ALA A 142 7.84 39.87 47.59
C ALA A 142 6.91 38.90 46.84
N ALA A 143 7.36 37.67 46.58
CA ALA A 143 6.55 36.62 45.98
C ALA A 143 5.34 36.24 46.85
N LEU A 144 5.53 36.10 48.16
CA LEU A 144 4.46 35.78 49.10
C LEU A 144 3.43 36.91 49.22
N ALA A 145 3.88 38.16 49.36
CA ALA A 145 3.00 39.32 49.41
C ALA A 145 2.17 39.45 48.11
N ALA A 146 2.81 39.20 46.96
CA ALA A 146 2.13 39.16 45.68
C ALA A 146 1.11 38.01 45.59
N ALA A 147 1.46 36.81 46.06
CA ALA A 147 0.57 35.65 46.06
C ALA A 147 -0.67 35.88 46.92
N GLN A 148 -0.53 36.50 48.10
CA GLN A 148 -1.65 36.88 48.96
C GLN A 148 -2.57 37.92 48.30
N ARG A 149 -2.00 38.87 47.56
CA ARG A 149 -2.77 39.88 46.81
C ARG A 149 -3.50 39.28 45.60
N ILE A 150 -2.87 38.36 44.88
CA ILE A 150 -3.43 37.71 43.69
C ILE A 150 -4.51 36.68 44.06
N GLY A 151 -4.30 36.00 45.20
CA GLY A 151 -5.10 34.91 45.72
C GLY A 151 -4.63 33.55 45.20
N PHE A 152 -4.56 32.56 46.10
CA PHE A 152 -4.17 31.19 45.78
C PHE A 152 -5.27 30.44 44.97
N PRO A 153 -4.89 29.43 44.16
CA PRO A 153 -3.52 29.03 43.83
C PRO A 153 -2.83 30.00 42.85
N VAL A 154 -1.51 30.06 42.91
CA VAL A 154 -0.66 30.90 42.04
C VAL A 154 0.39 30.06 41.35
N ILE A 155 0.98 30.55 40.26
CA ILE A 155 2.08 29.88 39.56
C ILE A 155 3.29 30.81 39.52
N LEU A 156 4.42 30.33 40.04
CA LEU A 156 5.72 30.94 39.87
C LEU A 156 6.28 30.54 38.52
N LYS A 157 6.80 31.50 37.75
CA LYS A 157 7.37 31.28 36.41
C LYS A 157 8.71 32.00 36.26
N ALA A 158 9.66 31.37 35.60
CA ALA A 158 10.91 32.01 35.18
C ALA A 158 10.72 32.82 33.89
N THR A 159 11.44 33.94 33.71
CA THR A 159 11.34 34.79 32.51
C THR A 159 11.71 34.05 31.22
N ALA A 160 12.67 33.13 31.30
CA ALA A 160 13.19 32.36 30.17
C ALA A 160 12.66 30.91 30.10
N GLY A 161 11.65 30.55 30.92
CA GLY A 161 11.11 29.18 30.97
C GLY A 161 10.20 28.86 29.79
N GLY A 162 10.58 27.87 28.98
CA GLY A 162 9.76 27.27 27.92
C GLY A 162 9.36 25.82 28.24
N GLY A 163 8.20 25.37 27.76
CA GLY A 163 7.81 23.95 27.80
C GLY A 163 7.57 23.35 29.18
N GLY A 164 7.18 24.15 30.17
CA GLY A 164 6.93 23.66 31.54
C GLY A 164 8.13 23.75 32.50
N ILE A 165 9.33 24.00 31.97
CA ILE A 165 10.57 24.05 32.75
C ILE A 165 10.69 25.42 33.43
N GLY A 166 10.92 25.43 34.75
CA GLY A 166 11.02 26.68 35.52
C GLY A 166 9.65 27.28 35.89
N MET A 167 8.61 26.46 36.03
CA MET A 167 7.32 26.89 36.59
C MET A 167 6.88 25.99 37.74
N ARG A 168 6.23 26.54 38.76
CA ARG A 168 5.70 25.76 39.89
C ARG A 168 4.40 26.33 40.42
N VAL A 169 3.37 25.48 40.47
CA VAL A 169 2.08 25.81 41.08
C VAL A 169 2.25 25.79 42.60
N CYS A 170 1.72 26.83 43.26
CA CYS A 170 1.78 27.03 44.69
C CYS A 170 0.36 27.22 45.21
N GLU A 171 -0.10 26.28 46.04
CA GLU A 171 -1.46 26.31 46.61
C GLU A 171 -1.54 27.01 47.97
N SER A 172 -0.39 27.24 48.61
CA SER A 172 -0.29 27.90 49.91
C SER A 172 0.89 28.86 50.00
N ALA A 173 0.92 29.63 51.09
CA ALA A 173 2.02 30.51 51.43
C ALA A 173 3.36 29.77 51.54
N GLU A 174 3.37 28.62 52.24
CA GLU A 174 4.58 27.80 52.41
C GLU A 174 5.12 27.30 51.05
N ALA A 175 4.20 26.89 50.16
CA ALA A 175 4.57 26.40 48.83
C ALA A 175 5.27 27.49 47.97
N VAL A 176 4.89 28.76 48.11
CA VAL A 176 5.52 29.89 47.39
C VAL A 176 6.96 30.10 47.87
N GLU A 177 7.18 30.07 49.18
CA GLU A 177 8.52 30.24 49.76
C GLU A 177 9.47 29.11 49.33
N GLU A 178 9.01 27.86 49.40
CA GLU A 178 9.79 26.68 48.97
C GLU A 178 10.06 26.68 47.46
N ALA A 179 9.05 27.05 46.66
CA ALA A 179 9.15 27.01 45.20
C ALA A 179 10.06 28.10 44.63
N PHE A 180 10.11 29.30 45.25
CA PHE A 180 10.87 30.44 44.70
C PHE A 180 12.35 30.11 44.50
N ALA A 181 13.00 29.52 45.51
CA ALA A 181 14.41 29.15 45.45
C ALA A 181 14.70 28.01 44.46
N ALA A 182 13.73 27.11 44.24
CA ALA A 182 13.82 26.03 43.27
C ALA A 182 13.67 26.55 41.83
N VAL A 183 12.64 27.37 41.57
CA VAL A 183 12.38 27.99 40.26
C VAL A 183 13.52 28.93 39.86
N ARG A 184 14.04 29.75 40.79
CA ARG A 184 15.18 30.62 40.51
C ARG A 184 16.45 29.83 40.16
N ARG A 185 16.74 28.73 40.88
CA ARG A 185 17.88 27.85 40.54
C ARG A 185 17.73 27.21 39.17
N LEU A 186 16.54 26.69 38.86
CA LEU A 186 16.23 26.11 37.55
C LEU A 186 16.38 27.17 36.44
N ALA A 187 15.93 28.40 36.68
CA ALA A 187 16.09 29.51 35.75
C ALA A 187 17.58 29.82 35.50
N THR A 188 18.37 29.97 36.56
CA THR A 188 19.80 30.32 36.46
C THR A 188 20.67 29.18 35.90
N GLY A 189 20.27 27.93 36.13
CA GLY A 189 21.04 26.75 35.70
C GLY A 189 20.75 26.31 34.27
N ASN A 190 19.54 26.52 33.78
CA ASN A 190 19.13 26.15 32.43
C ASN A 190 19.08 27.33 31.45
N PHE A 191 19.06 28.57 31.95
CA PHE A 191 18.95 29.79 31.15
C PHE A 191 19.89 30.89 31.68
N SER A 192 20.30 31.82 30.81
CA SER A 192 21.18 32.94 31.18
C SER A 192 20.47 34.06 31.95
N ASP A 193 19.18 33.90 32.29
CA ASP A 193 18.35 34.86 33.02
C ASP A 193 17.61 34.16 34.17
N GLY A 194 17.82 34.68 35.39
CA GLY A 194 17.27 34.15 36.64
C GLY A 194 16.01 34.87 37.13
N GLY A 195 15.39 35.73 36.33
CA GLY A 195 14.17 36.44 36.71
C GLY A 195 12.99 35.49 36.97
N VAL A 196 12.18 35.84 37.97
CA VAL A 196 11.00 35.06 38.39
C VAL A 196 9.82 36.01 38.56
N PHE A 197 8.64 35.64 38.09
CA PHE A 197 7.40 36.38 38.27
C PHE A 197 6.27 35.45 38.72
N LEU A 198 5.19 36.03 39.25
CA LEU A 198 4.03 35.30 39.75
C LEU A 198 2.82 35.63 38.88
N GLU A 199 2.01 34.64 38.55
CA GLU A 199 0.69 34.83 37.96
C GLU A 199 -0.35 34.01 38.72
N ARG A 200 -1.61 34.40 38.60
CA ARG A 200 -2.74 33.57 39.03
C ARG A 200 -2.69 32.23 38.32
N TYR A 201 -2.88 31.14 39.06
CA TYR A 201 -3.06 29.81 38.47
C TYR A 201 -4.55 29.50 38.36
N VAL A 202 -5.00 29.13 37.16
CA VAL A 202 -6.41 28.78 36.89
C VAL A 202 -6.50 27.25 36.77
N HIS A 203 -7.10 26.61 37.77
CA HIS A 203 -7.14 25.15 37.86
C HIS A 203 -7.97 24.51 36.74
N LYS A 204 -9.14 25.07 36.44
CA LYS A 204 -10.02 24.66 35.32
C LYS A 204 -10.00 25.70 34.21
N ALA A 205 -8.80 25.96 33.70
CA ALA A 205 -8.60 26.90 32.61
C ALA A 205 -9.33 26.43 31.34
N ARG A 206 -10.22 27.28 30.84
CA ARG A 206 -10.76 27.19 29.48
C ARG A 206 -9.99 28.12 28.55
N HIS A 207 -9.89 27.72 27.29
CA HIS A 207 -9.26 28.51 26.24
C HIS A 207 -10.37 29.01 25.33
N ILE A 208 -10.71 30.30 25.42
CA ILE A 208 -11.74 30.93 24.60
C ILE A 208 -11.08 31.93 23.68
N GLU A 209 -11.43 31.92 22.41
CA GLU A 209 -10.83 32.81 21.43
C GLU A 209 -11.89 33.48 20.57
N VAL A 210 -11.60 34.69 20.08
CA VAL A 210 -12.54 35.50 19.29
C VAL A 210 -11.98 35.70 17.88
N GLN A 211 -12.75 35.29 16.88
CA GLN A 211 -12.45 35.57 15.48
C GLN A 211 -12.70 37.03 15.18
N VAL A 212 -11.68 37.74 14.68
CA VAL A 212 -11.82 39.10 14.17
C VAL A 212 -11.44 39.18 12.69
N PHE A 213 -12.00 40.17 12.01
CA PHE A 213 -11.58 40.56 10.67
C PHE A 213 -11.51 42.09 10.59
N GLY A 214 -10.41 42.63 10.08
CA GLY A 214 -10.21 44.08 9.97
C GLY A 214 -9.79 44.54 8.58
N ASP A 215 -9.98 45.83 8.29
CA ASP A 215 -9.64 46.43 7.00
C ASP A 215 -8.28 47.14 6.96
N GLY A 216 -7.56 47.19 8.09
CA GLY A 216 -6.32 47.95 8.22
C GLY A 216 -6.51 49.47 8.36
N ALA A 217 -7.75 49.96 8.36
CA ALA A 217 -8.11 51.38 8.45
C ALA A 217 -9.02 51.68 9.65
N GLY A 218 -9.06 50.77 10.63
CA GLY A 218 -9.77 50.94 11.90
C GLY A 218 -11.17 50.33 11.94
N ARG A 219 -11.69 49.76 10.84
CA ARG A 219 -12.91 48.94 10.89
C ARG A 219 -12.54 47.50 11.23
N VAL A 220 -13.21 46.96 12.23
CA VAL A 220 -13.02 45.59 12.71
C VAL A 220 -14.39 45.00 13.06
N ALA A 221 -14.63 43.77 12.62
CA ALA A 221 -15.78 42.96 12.99
C ALA A 221 -15.32 41.73 13.79
N ALA A 222 -16.08 41.36 14.82
CA ALA A 222 -15.96 40.05 15.46
C ALA A 222 -17.00 39.09 14.88
N LEU A 223 -16.59 37.87 14.55
CA LEU A 223 -17.42 36.84 13.90
C LEU A 223 -17.92 35.77 14.89
N GLY A 224 -17.64 35.95 16.18
CA GLY A 224 -18.02 35.04 17.26
C GLY A 224 -16.82 34.45 17.98
N GLU A 225 -17.09 33.76 19.09
CA GLU A 225 -16.08 33.08 19.90
C GLU A 225 -16.02 31.58 19.63
N ARG A 226 -14.87 30.96 19.88
CA ARG A 226 -14.66 29.51 19.85
C ARG A 226 -14.10 29.05 21.20
N ASP A 227 -14.54 27.90 21.65
CA ASP A 227 -13.90 27.18 22.75
C ASP A 227 -12.90 26.17 22.19
N CYS A 228 -11.64 26.31 22.59
CA CYS A 228 -10.52 25.46 22.18
C CYS A 228 -9.90 24.74 23.39
N SER A 229 -10.68 24.52 24.45
CA SER A 229 -10.19 24.00 25.73
C SER A 229 -9.75 22.55 25.66
N LEU A 230 -10.26 21.73 24.74
CA LEU A 230 -9.87 20.33 24.65
C LEU A 230 -8.51 20.19 23.94
N GLN A 231 -7.47 20.25 24.77
CA GLN A 231 -6.07 20.25 24.37
C GLN A 231 -5.33 19.07 24.97
N ARG A 232 -4.30 18.61 24.27
CA ARG A 232 -3.30 17.65 24.75
C ARG A 232 -1.94 18.31 24.75
N ARG A 233 -1.28 18.45 25.90
CA ARG A 233 0.04 19.11 26.00
C ARG A 233 0.05 20.47 25.26
N ASN A 234 -1.01 21.25 25.47
CA ASN A 234 -1.28 22.55 24.81
C ASN A 234 -1.51 22.50 23.29
N GLN A 235 -1.73 21.32 22.71
CA GLN A 235 -2.12 21.16 21.31
C GLN A 235 -3.64 20.98 21.22
N LYS A 236 -4.33 21.86 20.48
CA LYS A 236 -5.79 21.81 20.29
C LYS A 236 -6.19 20.56 19.49
N VAL A 237 -7.23 19.85 19.97
CA VAL A 237 -7.73 18.59 19.37
C VAL A 237 -9.20 18.72 18.95
N VAL A 238 -10.01 19.39 19.78
CA VAL A 238 -11.44 19.60 19.55
C VAL A 238 -11.76 21.06 19.81
N GLU A 239 -12.51 21.66 18.90
CA GLU A 239 -12.94 23.06 18.99
C GLU A 239 -14.43 23.17 18.70
N GLU A 240 -15.13 24.07 19.38
CA GLU A 240 -16.56 24.28 19.18
C GLU A 240 -16.97 25.74 19.25
N THR A 241 -18.07 26.06 18.57
CA THR A 241 -18.75 27.36 18.70
C THR A 241 -20.26 27.15 18.65
N PRO A 242 -21.07 27.88 19.43
CA PRO A 242 -20.68 28.74 20.56
C PRO A 242 -19.90 28.05 21.68
N ALA A 243 -19.15 28.82 22.47
CA ALA A 243 -18.50 28.29 23.68
C ALA A 243 -19.56 27.78 24.69
N PRO A 244 -19.47 26.52 25.18
CA PRO A 244 -20.50 25.93 26.03
C PRO A 244 -20.51 26.58 27.42
N GLY A 245 -21.68 26.81 27.99
CA GLY A 245 -21.82 27.35 29.35
C GLY A 245 -21.19 28.74 29.58
N LEU A 246 -20.87 29.50 28.54
CA LEU A 246 -20.33 30.86 28.66
C LEU A 246 -21.47 31.88 28.84
N PRO A 247 -21.53 32.65 29.95
CA PRO A 247 -22.57 33.64 30.17
C PRO A 247 -22.61 34.72 29.08
N ALA A 248 -23.81 35.19 28.74
CA ALA A 248 -24.00 36.15 27.65
C ALA A 248 -23.28 37.49 27.91
N ALA A 249 -23.21 37.94 29.16
CA ALA A 249 -22.50 39.15 29.55
C ALA A 249 -20.99 39.00 29.31
N THR A 250 -20.39 37.91 29.77
CA THR A 250 -18.97 37.58 29.59
C THR A 250 -18.61 37.42 28.11
N ARG A 251 -19.47 36.76 27.33
CA ARG A 251 -19.30 36.65 25.88
C ARG A 251 -19.26 38.03 25.21
N THR A 252 -20.20 38.90 25.55
CA THR A 252 -20.23 40.28 25.00
C THR A 252 -18.94 41.01 25.35
N ALA A 253 -18.49 40.91 26.61
CA ALA A 253 -17.25 41.52 27.06
C ALA A 253 -15.99 40.99 26.35
N LEU A 254 -15.93 39.68 26.07
CA LEU A 254 -14.87 39.04 25.28
C LEU A 254 -14.82 39.59 23.85
N LEU A 255 -15.97 39.63 23.17
CA LEU A 255 -16.07 40.14 21.80
C LEU A 255 -15.67 41.62 21.74
N ASP A 256 -16.17 42.43 22.67
CA ASP A 256 -15.83 43.85 22.74
C ASP A 256 -14.34 44.09 23.02
N ALA A 257 -13.73 43.30 23.90
CA ALA A 257 -12.30 43.39 24.20
C ALA A 257 -11.44 43.04 22.97
N ALA A 258 -11.80 41.98 22.23
CA ALA A 258 -11.13 41.60 21.00
C ALA A 258 -11.23 42.68 19.92
N VAL A 259 -12.42 43.27 19.72
CA VAL A 259 -12.63 44.37 18.77
C VAL A 259 -11.83 45.61 19.16
N ARG A 260 -11.80 45.99 20.45
CA ARG A 260 -11.00 47.13 20.94
C ARG A 260 -9.51 46.94 20.64
N LEU A 261 -8.96 45.76 20.94
CA LEU A 261 -7.55 45.45 20.71
C LEU A 261 -7.18 45.48 19.22
N ALA A 262 -8.01 44.85 18.37
CA ALA A 262 -7.77 44.83 16.94
C ALA A 262 -7.92 46.22 16.30
N LYS A 263 -8.85 47.06 16.76
CA LYS A 263 -8.96 48.46 16.32
C LYS A 263 -7.73 49.28 16.71
N ALA A 264 -7.22 49.11 17.93
CA ALA A 264 -6.02 49.78 18.39
C ALA A 264 -4.79 49.49 17.52
N ALA A 265 -4.70 48.28 16.98
CA ALA A 265 -3.63 47.87 16.09
C ALA A 265 -3.83 48.25 14.61
N ASN A 266 -4.96 48.87 14.22
CA ASN A 266 -5.39 48.99 12.83
C ASN A 266 -5.26 47.64 12.10
N TYR A 267 -5.85 46.60 12.68
CA TYR A 267 -5.67 45.24 12.21
C TYR A 267 -6.22 45.03 10.79
N ARG A 268 -5.48 44.34 9.93
CA ARG A 268 -5.89 43.96 8.56
C ARG A 268 -6.12 42.46 8.43
N SER A 269 -7.10 42.05 7.62
CA SER A 269 -7.43 40.66 7.32
C SER A 269 -7.96 39.88 8.53
N ALA A 270 -7.90 38.55 8.49
CA ALA A 270 -8.35 37.66 9.55
C ALA A 270 -7.31 37.53 10.69
N GLY A 271 -7.79 37.54 11.93
CA GLY A 271 -6.99 37.32 13.13
C GLY A 271 -7.81 36.74 14.28
N THR A 272 -7.13 36.27 15.31
CA THR A 272 -7.79 35.73 16.50
C THR A 272 -7.20 36.32 17.77
N VAL A 273 -8.06 36.77 18.69
CA VAL A 273 -7.66 37.18 20.04
C VAL A 273 -7.99 36.05 21.01
N GLU A 274 -6.97 35.47 21.65
CA GLU A 274 -7.11 34.34 22.55
C GLU A 274 -7.17 34.79 24.02
N PHE A 275 -8.00 34.10 24.81
CA PHE A 275 -8.23 34.37 26.23
C PHE A 275 -8.19 33.09 27.06
N LEU A 276 -7.62 33.21 28.26
CA LEU A 276 -7.77 32.25 29.34
C LEU A 276 -9.06 32.59 30.11
N TYR A 277 -9.99 31.64 30.25
CA TYR A 277 -11.24 31.81 30.97
C TYR A 277 -11.27 30.92 32.23
N ASP A 278 -11.56 31.54 33.38
CA ASP A 278 -11.79 30.89 34.66
C ASP A 278 -13.30 30.71 34.86
N ALA A 279 -13.79 29.50 34.57
CA ALA A 279 -15.21 29.18 34.64
C ALA A 279 -15.78 29.25 36.06
N ASP A 280 -14.96 29.09 37.10
CA ASP A 280 -15.42 29.14 38.49
C ASP A 280 -15.63 30.59 38.98
N ARG A 281 -14.87 31.54 38.42
CA ARG A 281 -14.92 32.96 38.78
C ARG A 281 -15.63 33.85 37.76
N ASP A 282 -15.93 33.32 36.58
CA ASP A 282 -16.43 34.07 35.42
C ASP A 282 -15.49 35.22 35.00
N ASP A 283 -14.18 35.01 35.14
CA ASP A 283 -13.12 35.95 34.75
C ASP A 283 -12.44 35.49 33.46
N PHE A 284 -12.05 36.42 32.58
CA PHE A 284 -11.21 36.11 31.41
C PHE A 284 -9.99 37.03 31.32
N PHE A 285 -8.92 36.52 30.72
CA PHE A 285 -7.62 37.21 30.61
C PHE A 285 -7.01 37.01 29.22
N PHE A 286 -6.48 38.09 28.64
CA PHE A 286 -5.76 38.05 27.37
C PHE A 286 -4.57 37.11 27.43
N LEU A 287 -4.45 36.27 26.41
CA LEU A 287 -3.34 35.34 26.24
C LEU A 287 -2.41 35.80 25.11
N GLU A 288 -2.93 35.87 23.89
CA GLU A 288 -2.19 36.29 22.70
C GLU A 288 -3.12 36.70 21.54
N VAL A 289 -2.54 37.24 20.46
CA VAL A 289 -3.22 37.41 19.18
C VAL A 289 -2.49 36.60 18.14
N ASN A 290 -3.18 35.66 17.47
CA ASN A 290 -2.63 35.03 16.29
C ASN A 290 -2.86 35.93 15.07
N THR A 291 -1.78 36.26 14.38
CA THR A 291 -1.76 37.22 13.26
C THR A 291 -2.03 36.56 11.91
N ARG A 292 -3.03 35.67 11.89
CA ARG A 292 -3.34 34.79 10.76
C ARG A 292 -4.72 34.13 10.92
N LEU A 293 -5.14 33.44 9.86
CA LEU A 293 -6.20 32.43 9.95
C LEU A 293 -5.75 31.28 10.88
N GLN A 294 -6.70 30.62 11.55
CA GLN A 294 -6.44 29.46 12.39
C GLN A 294 -7.05 28.18 11.81
N VAL A 295 -6.63 27.03 12.33
CA VAL A 295 -7.06 25.70 11.86
C VAL A 295 -8.57 25.53 12.02
N GLU A 296 -9.10 25.98 13.15
CA GLU A 296 -10.47 25.91 13.64
C GLU A 296 -11.44 26.94 13.04
N HIS A 297 -11.00 27.78 12.09
CA HIS A 297 -11.87 28.78 11.46
C HIS A 297 -13.17 28.18 10.87
N GLY A 298 -13.14 26.91 10.45
CA GLY A 298 -14.27 26.22 9.84
C GLY A 298 -15.51 26.12 10.73
N VAL A 299 -15.38 26.09 12.06
CA VAL A 299 -16.57 26.10 12.95
C VAL A 299 -17.27 27.46 12.92
N THR A 300 -16.50 28.56 12.83
CA THR A 300 -17.04 29.92 12.66
C THR A 300 -17.75 30.06 11.32
N GLU A 301 -17.15 29.55 10.23
CA GLU A 301 -17.77 29.58 8.90
C GLU A 301 -19.11 28.84 8.88
N GLN A 302 -19.21 27.69 9.56
CA GLN A 302 -20.45 26.91 9.62
C GLN A 302 -21.61 27.69 10.26
N VAL A 303 -21.39 28.32 11.41
CA VAL A 303 -22.47 29.02 12.13
C VAL A 303 -22.80 30.40 11.56
N THR A 304 -21.87 31.03 10.82
CA THR A 304 -22.07 32.37 10.24
C THR A 304 -22.43 32.35 8.76
N GLY A 305 -22.08 31.28 8.03
CA GLY A 305 -22.17 31.23 6.57
C GLY A 305 -21.12 32.09 5.84
N VAL A 306 -20.13 32.62 6.56
CA VAL A 306 -19.05 33.44 5.99
C VAL A 306 -17.90 32.54 5.52
N ASP A 307 -17.44 32.67 4.28
CA ASP A 307 -16.16 32.13 3.83
C ASP A 307 -15.04 33.11 4.20
N LEU A 308 -14.23 32.74 5.20
CA LEU A 308 -13.16 33.61 5.71
C LEU A 308 -12.00 33.73 4.72
N VAL A 309 -11.72 32.69 3.93
CA VAL A 309 -10.69 32.76 2.89
C VAL A 309 -11.14 33.72 1.78
N GLU A 310 -12.41 33.70 1.39
CA GLU A 310 -12.97 34.65 0.42
C GLU A 310 -12.80 36.08 0.92
N TRP A 311 -13.16 36.36 2.17
CA TRP A 311 -12.98 37.68 2.79
C TRP A 311 -11.51 38.11 2.80
N MET A 312 -10.58 37.21 3.15
CA MET A 312 -9.15 37.50 3.11
C MET A 312 -8.69 37.87 1.69
N VAL A 313 -9.09 37.10 0.67
CA VAL A 313 -8.73 37.35 -0.73
C VAL A 313 -9.33 38.67 -1.24
N ARG A 314 -10.61 38.94 -0.95
CA ARG A 314 -11.29 40.20 -1.34
C ARG A 314 -10.66 41.41 -0.67
N GLY A 315 -10.42 41.32 0.64
CA GLY A 315 -9.77 42.40 1.41
C GLY A 315 -8.37 42.71 0.89
N ALA A 316 -7.57 41.68 0.57
CA ALA A 316 -6.26 41.86 -0.04
C ALA A 316 -6.34 42.50 -1.45
N ALA A 317 -7.43 42.29 -2.18
CA ALA A 317 -7.71 42.96 -3.45
C ALA A 317 -8.31 44.38 -3.30
N GLY A 318 -8.45 44.89 -2.06
CA GLY A 318 -8.97 46.22 -1.75
C GLY A 318 -10.50 46.31 -1.65
N ASP A 319 -11.22 45.19 -1.74
CA ASP A 319 -12.67 45.15 -1.55
C ASP A 319 -13.02 44.75 -0.11
N PHE A 320 -13.50 45.73 0.68
CA PHE A 320 -13.99 45.53 2.04
C PHE A 320 -15.49 45.81 2.17
N SER A 321 -16.24 45.82 1.06
CA SER A 321 -17.68 46.12 1.07
C SER A 321 -18.50 45.16 1.96
N PHE A 322 -17.97 43.95 2.22
CA PHE A 322 -18.58 42.99 3.15
C PHE A 322 -18.55 43.43 4.62
N LEU A 323 -17.76 44.44 4.99
CA LEU A 323 -17.74 45.05 6.33
C LEU A 323 -18.69 46.26 6.45
N ASP A 324 -19.34 46.68 5.36
CA ASP A 324 -20.27 47.82 5.39
C ASP A 324 -21.56 47.49 6.15
N THR A 325 -21.86 46.19 6.28
CA THR A 325 -22.93 45.66 7.11
C THR A 325 -22.37 44.80 8.25
N PRO A 326 -23.03 44.73 9.42
CA PRO A 326 -22.65 43.80 10.48
C PRO A 326 -22.60 42.35 9.97
N PRO A 327 -21.64 41.53 10.46
CA PRO A 327 -21.59 40.13 10.08
C PRO A 327 -22.86 39.38 10.50
N PRO A 328 -23.24 38.30 9.78
CA PRO A 328 -24.38 37.48 10.17
C PRO A 328 -24.26 36.96 11.59
N ALA A 329 -25.35 37.01 12.35
CA ALA A 329 -25.40 36.43 13.69
C ALA A 329 -25.20 34.90 13.61
N PRO A 330 -24.33 34.29 14.45
CA PRO A 330 -24.15 32.84 14.50
C PRO A 330 -25.47 32.09 14.72
N ARG A 331 -25.70 31.01 13.96
CA ARG A 331 -26.86 30.12 14.08
C ARG A 331 -26.42 28.68 14.33
N GLY A 332 -27.08 28.04 15.30
CA GLY A 332 -26.77 26.66 15.65
C GLY A 332 -25.50 26.51 16.49
N ALA A 333 -24.96 25.29 16.50
CA ALA A 333 -23.68 24.95 17.09
C ALA A 333 -22.86 24.12 16.11
N ALA A 334 -21.58 24.44 15.98
CA ALA A 334 -20.63 23.71 15.17
C ALA A 334 -19.47 23.18 16.02
N ILE A 335 -19.04 21.96 15.72
CA ILE A 335 -17.94 21.29 16.42
C ILE A 335 -16.98 20.75 15.37
N GLN A 336 -15.68 20.93 15.63
CA GLN A 336 -14.58 20.38 14.84
C GLN A 336 -13.75 19.42 15.69
N VAL A 337 -13.27 18.36 15.05
CA VAL A 337 -12.18 17.52 15.56
C VAL A 337 -11.04 17.43 14.55
N ARG A 338 -9.81 17.28 15.04
CA ARG A 338 -8.62 17.11 14.22
C ARG A 338 -8.21 15.64 14.16
N LEU A 339 -8.29 15.06 12.97
CA LEU A 339 -7.79 13.72 12.69
C LEU A 339 -6.30 13.79 12.41
N TYR A 340 -5.52 13.02 13.17
CA TYR A 340 -4.06 12.96 13.09
C TYR A 340 -3.57 11.53 12.84
N ALA A 341 -2.50 11.40 12.06
CA ALA A 341 -1.68 10.20 12.00
C ALA A 341 -0.77 10.14 13.23
N GLU A 342 -1.34 9.73 14.35
CA GLU A 342 -0.68 9.54 15.64
C GLU A 342 -1.24 8.28 16.29
N ASP A 343 -0.43 7.62 17.12
CA ASP A 343 -0.85 6.50 17.96
C ASP A 343 -1.09 6.95 19.41
N PRO A 344 -2.36 7.13 19.84
CA PRO A 344 -2.66 7.56 21.21
C PRO A 344 -2.24 6.56 22.30
N ALA A 345 -2.03 5.28 21.96
CA ALA A 345 -1.52 4.28 22.91
C ALA A 345 0.00 4.37 23.12
N GLN A 346 0.72 5.04 22.22
CA GLN A 346 2.18 5.21 22.25
C GLN A 346 2.55 6.68 22.44
N ASP A 347 1.94 7.34 23.41
CA ASP A 347 2.15 8.76 23.72
C ASP A 347 2.00 9.68 22.49
N TYR A 348 1.06 9.33 21.61
CA TYR A 348 0.75 10.06 20.39
C TYR A 348 1.93 10.20 19.44
N ARG A 349 2.79 9.17 19.42
CA ARG A 349 3.86 9.04 18.45
C ARG A 349 3.28 9.21 17.02
N PRO A 350 3.88 10.08 16.19
CA PRO A 350 3.46 10.23 14.80
C PRO A 350 3.56 8.91 14.03
N SER A 351 2.58 8.66 13.18
CA SER A 351 2.51 7.50 12.30
C SER A 351 2.79 7.94 10.86
N ALA A 352 3.68 7.23 10.18
CA ALA A 352 4.01 7.47 8.78
C ALA A 352 3.78 6.19 7.95
N GLY A 353 3.45 6.38 6.67
CA GLY A 353 3.13 5.30 5.75
C GLY A 353 1.96 5.63 4.84
N VAL A 354 1.48 4.62 4.10
CA VAL A 354 0.42 4.79 3.10
C VAL A 354 -0.94 4.59 3.75
N LEU A 355 -1.86 5.53 3.52
CA LEU A 355 -3.28 5.34 3.80
C LEU A 355 -3.91 4.47 2.71
N THR A 356 -4.42 3.29 3.07
CA THR A 356 -5.03 2.33 2.13
C THR A 356 -6.54 2.44 2.03
N GLU A 357 -7.16 3.19 2.93
CA GLU A 357 -8.59 3.53 2.90
C GLU A 357 -8.76 4.91 3.55
N VAL A 358 -9.45 5.81 2.86
CA VAL A 358 -9.85 7.14 3.33
C VAL A 358 -11.30 7.38 2.93
N ALA A 359 -12.20 7.19 3.88
CA ALA A 359 -13.62 7.47 3.70
C ALA A 359 -14.12 8.43 4.77
N PHE A 360 -14.75 9.53 4.32
CA PHE A 360 -15.48 10.46 5.16
C PHE A 360 -16.98 10.39 4.82
N PRO A 361 -17.88 10.55 5.80
CA PRO A 361 -19.32 10.49 5.56
C PRO A 361 -19.83 11.65 4.69
N GLU A 362 -20.81 11.36 3.83
CA GLU A 362 -21.49 12.38 3.03
C GLU A 362 -22.21 13.41 3.90
N GLY A 363 -22.29 14.66 3.44
CA GLY A 363 -22.99 15.76 4.14
C GLY A 363 -22.23 16.35 5.34
N VAL A 364 -21.11 15.75 5.76
CA VAL A 364 -20.20 16.31 6.78
C VAL A 364 -19.08 17.07 6.08
N ARG A 365 -18.70 18.25 6.62
CA ARG A 365 -17.56 19.00 6.08
C ARG A 365 -16.26 18.35 6.56
N ALA A 366 -15.55 17.71 5.63
CA ALA A 366 -14.22 17.17 5.84
C ALA A 366 -13.16 18.03 5.12
N ASP A 367 -12.45 18.85 5.88
CA ASP A 367 -11.33 19.64 5.35
C ASP A 367 -10.04 18.81 5.48
N GLY A 368 -9.72 18.00 4.47
CA GLY A 368 -8.51 17.15 4.44
C GLY A 368 -7.66 17.31 3.18
N TRP A 369 -6.53 16.59 3.15
CA TRP A 369 -5.62 16.49 2.00
C TRP A 369 -5.25 15.05 1.64
N VAL A 370 -5.87 14.08 2.31
CA VAL A 370 -5.62 12.65 2.15
C VAL A 370 -6.71 12.02 1.31
N VAL A 371 -6.31 11.03 0.52
CA VAL A 371 -7.15 10.12 -0.28
C VAL A 371 -6.50 8.73 -0.22
N ASP A 372 -7.16 7.72 -0.76
CA ASP A 372 -6.55 6.40 -0.92
C ASP A 372 -5.19 6.51 -1.62
N GLY A 373 -4.20 5.82 -1.08
CA GLY A 373 -2.82 5.82 -1.57
C GLY A 373 -1.99 7.03 -1.16
N THR A 374 -2.52 7.97 -0.36
CA THR A 374 -1.69 9.07 0.17
C THR A 374 -0.62 8.52 1.12
N GLU A 375 0.64 8.82 0.80
CA GLU A 375 1.78 8.58 1.70
C GLU A 375 1.90 9.73 2.70
N VAL A 376 1.73 9.42 3.98
CA VAL A 376 1.90 10.35 5.11
C VAL A 376 3.34 10.24 5.60
N SER A 377 4.08 11.34 5.49
CA SER A 377 5.49 11.41 5.92
C SER A 377 5.65 11.96 7.34
N ALA A 378 6.82 11.77 7.93
CA ALA A 378 7.18 12.31 9.25
C ALA A 378 7.83 13.71 9.19
N PHE A 379 7.90 14.36 8.02
CA PHE A 379 8.65 15.63 7.85
C PHE A 379 7.92 16.88 8.38
N TYR A 380 6.60 16.83 8.52
CA TYR A 380 5.76 18.01 8.81
C TYR A 380 4.81 17.75 9.99
N ASP A 381 3.58 18.25 9.90
CA ASP A 381 2.50 17.97 10.81
C ASP A 381 1.76 16.68 10.44
N PRO A 382 1.27 15.90 11.42
CA PRO A 382 0.55 14.65 11.17
C PRO A 382 -0.94 14.84 10.88
N MET A 383 -1.45 16.07 10.66
CA MET A 383 -2.90 16.29 10.51
C MET A 383 -3.38 15.75 9.17
N LEU A 384 -4.38 14.87 9.18
CA LEU A 384 -4.94 14.26 7.97
C LEU A 384 -6.13 15.05 7.45
N ALA A 385 -7.04 15.38 8.36
CA ALA A 385 -8.27 16.11 8.05
C ALA A 385 -8.86 16.77 9.30
N LYS A 386 -9.77 17.70 9.08
CA LYS A 386 -10.67 18.25 10.09
C LYS A 386 -12.08 17.81 9.75
N LEU A 387 -12.75 17.16 10.69
CA LEU A 387 -14.18 16.84 10.57
C LEU A 387 -14.97 17.91 11.30
N ILE A 388 -15.89 18.55 10.58
CA ILE A 388 -16.67 19.69 11.07
C ILE A 388 -18.15 19.41 10.86
N VAL A 389 -18.92 19.43 11.94
CA VAL A 389 -20.38 19.27 11.91
C VAL A 389 -21.08 20.54 12.38
N ILE A 390 -22.33 20.72 11.95
CA ILE A 390 -23.23 21.77 12.43
C ILE A 390 -24.62 21.19 12.71
N ALA A 391 -25.26 21.66 13.77
CA ALA A 391 -26.65 21.35 14.08
C ALA A 391 -27.35 22.53 14.77
N GLU A 392 -28.66 22.42 15.01
CA GLU A 392 -29.47 23.48 15.63
C GLU A 392 -29.02 23.85 17.05
N HIS A 393 -28.48 22.89 17.80
CA HIS A 393 -27.95 23.09 19.15
C HIS A 393 -26.84 22.10 19.47
N ARG A 394 -26.05 22.39 20.51
CA ARG A 394 -24.85 21.61 20.87
C ARG A 394 -25.10 20.11 21.05
N PRO A 395 -26.14 19.63 21.78
CA PRO A 395 -26.40 18.19 21.88
C PRO A 395 -26.60 17.48 20.53
N ALA A 396 -27.24 18.14 19.56
CA ALA A 396 -27.42 17.59 18.22
C ALA A 396 -26.10 17.59 17.43
N ALA A 397 -25.26 18.63 17.61
CA ALA A 397 -23.93 18.67 17.00
C ALA A 397 -23.00 17.59 17.57
N VAL A 398 -23.08 17.31 18.88
CA VAL A 398 -22.37 16.19 19.52
C VAL A 398 -22.80 14.85 18.90
N ALA A 399 -24.10 14.60 18.78
CA ALA A 399 -24.62 13.37 18.17
C ALA A 399 -24.21 13.25 16.69
N ALA A 400 -24.27 14.34 15.93
CA ALA A 400 -23.81 14.38 14.54
C ALA A 400 -22.31 14.09 14.41
N LEU A 401 -21.49 14.63 15.31
CA LEU A 401 -20.05 14.37 15.33
C LEU A 401 -19.73 12.91 15.66
N GLN A 402 -20.42 12.33 16.65
CA GLN A 402 -20.27 10.92 17.00
C GLN A 402 -20.61 10.02 15.80
N ALA A 403 -21.74 10.27 15.14
CA ALA A 403 -22.13 9.56 13.93
C ALA A 403 -21.11 9.75 12.79
N ALA A 404 -20.57 10.96 12.61
CA ALA A 404 -19.58 11.23 11.60
C ALA A 404 -18.26 10.48 11.84
N LEU A 405 -17.81 10.41 13.10
CA LEU A 405 -16.61 9.66 13.49
C LEU A 405 -16.81 8.15 13.34
N ASP A 406 -17.99 7.62 13.65
CA ASP A 406 -18.29 6.20 13.48
C ASP A 406 -18.31 5.81 12.00
N ALA A 407 -18.83 6.68 11.13
CA ALA A 407 -18.87 6.48 9.68
C ALA A 407 -17.54 6.77 8.97
N THR A 408 -16.58 7.41 9.64
CA THR A 408 -15.24 7.68 9.07
C THR A 408 -14.39 6.42 9.09
N ARG A 409 -13.67 6.15 8.00
CA ARG A 409 -12.69 5.05 7.90
C ARG A 409 -11.34 5.59 7.45
N LEU A 410 -10.30 5.22 8.21
CA LEU A 410 -8.90 5.50 7.91
C LEU A 410 -8.10 4.24 8.21
N ALA A 411 -7.37 3.72 7.22
CA ALA A 411 -6.59 2.49 7.38
C ALA A 411 -5.20 2.60 6.72
N GLY A 412 -4.30 1.69 7.10
CA GLY A 412 -2.93 1.60 6.58
C GLY A 412 -1.86 2.12 7.54
N ILE A 413 -2.22 3.09 8.39
CA ILE A 413 -1.39 3.59 9.50
C ILE A 413 -2.27 3.85 10.73
N GLU A 414 -1.66 3.93 11.91
CA GLU A 414 -2.39 4.27 13.13
C GLU A 414 -2.78 5.74 13.16
N THR A 415 -4.01 6.01 13.58
CA THR A 415 -4.58 7.36 13.68
C THR A 415 -5.27 7.57 15.02
N ASN A 416 -5.52 8.83 15.37
CA ASN A 416 -6.29 9.16 16.57
C ASN A 416 -7.81 8.98 16.43
N LEU A 417 -8.32 8.39 15.34
CA LEU A 417 -9.75 8.28 15.05
C LEU A 417 -10.55 7.62 16.18
N ASP A 418 -10.12 6.45 16.66
CA ASP A 418 -10.82 5.74 17.74
C ASP A 418 -10.69 6.44 19.10
N TRP A 419 -9.58 7.14 19.29
CA TRP A 419 -9.43 8.01 20.44
C TRP A 419 -10.44 9.15 20.41
N LEU A 420 -10.66 9.80 19.26
CA LEU A 420 -11.69 10.81 19.11
C LEU A 420 -13.10 10.24 19.32
N ARG A 421 -13.36 8.99 18.91
CA ARG A 421 -14.61 8.27 19.23
C ARG A 421 -14.81 8.13 20.75
N THR A 422 -13.74 7.93 21.51
CA THR A 422 -13.79 7.88 22.98
C THR A 422 -13.96 9.27 23.58
N VAL A 423 -13.19 10.26 23.12
CA VAL A 423 -13.25 11.65 23.60
C VAL A 423 -14.65 12.22 23.44
N THR A 424 -15.26 12.04 22.27
CA THR A 424 -16.60 12.58 21.98
C THR A 424 -17.73 11.89 22.75
N ARG A 425 -17.45 10.78 23.42
CA ARG A 425 -18.38 10.06 24.31
C ARG A 425 -18.04 10.25 25.80
N SER A 426 -16.97 10.98 26.10
CA SER A 426 -16.55 11.25 27.48
C SER A 426 -17.49 12.26 28.15
N GLN A 427 -17.64 12.12 29.47
CA GLN A 427 -18.51 13.00 30.25
C GLN A 427 -18.15 14.50 30.11
N PRO A 428 -16.87 14.93 30.21
CA PRO A 428 -16.52 16.34 30.07
C PRO A 428 -16.93 16.94 28.72
N PHE A 429 -16.82 16.16 27.63
CA PHE A 429 -17.22 16.61 26.31
C PHE A 429 -18.74 16.68 26.17
N VAL A 430 -19.47 15.64 26.57
CA VAL A 430 -20.94 15.60 26.42
C VAL A 430 -21.62 16.69 27.26
N SER A 431 -21.16 16.93 28.50
CA SER A 431 -21.72 17.97 29.37
C SER A 431 -21.34 19.39 28.95
N GLY A 432 -20.22 19.58 28.26
CA GLY A 432 -19.65 20.90 27.96
C GLY A 432 -18.80 21.48 29.10
N GLU A 433 -18.54 20.70 30.15
CA GLU A 433 -17.62 21.05 31.25
C GLU A 433 -16.16 20.78 30.84
N VAL A 434 -15.72 21.49 29.79
CA VAL A 434 -14.39 21.34 29.19
C VAL A 434 -13.32 22.16 29.93
N SER A 435 -12.07 21.69 29.88
CA SER A 435 -10.89 22.43 30.34
C SER A 435 -9.65 21.98 29.58
N THR A 436 -8.60 22.80 29.61
CA THR A 436 -7.26 22.56 29.03
C THR A 436 -6.58 21.27 29.48
N ARG A 437 -7.10 20.61 30.52
CA ARG A 437 -6.59 19.35 31.07
C ARG A 437 -7.60 18.20 30.98
N ALA A 438 -8.80 18.42 30.44
CA ALA A 438 -9.87 17.41 30.47
C ALA A 438 -9.46 16.10 29.76
N LEU A 439 -8.71 16.20 28.65
CA LEU A 439 -8.25 15.04 27.89
C LEU A 439 -7.27 14.15 28.68
N GLU A 440 -6.55 14.68 29.67
CA GLU A 440 -5.61 13.91 30.52
C GLU A 440 -6.33 12.87 31.40
N THR A 441 -7.65 13.03 31.60
CA THR A 441 -8.43 12.20 32.53
C THR A 441 -9.21 11.08 31.82
N ILE A 442 -9.19 11.04 30.50
CA ILE A 442 -9.95 10.07 29.71
C ILE A 442 -9.15 8.78 29.60
N ALA A 443 -9.74 7.67 30.05
CA ALA A 443 -9.12 6.35 29.94
C ALA A 443 -9.07 5.88 28.47
N TRP A 444 -7.93 5.34 28.05
CA TRP A 444 -7.71 4.83 26.69
C TRP A 444 -7.37 3.34 26.72
N ALA A 445 -8.16 2.53 26.02
CA ALA A 445 -8.00 1.07 25.94
C ALA A 445 -8.46 0.55 24.56
N PRO A 446 -7.61 0.71 23.52
CA PRO A 446 -7.97 0.39 22.14
C PRO A 446 -8.07 -1.11 21.87
N ASP A 447 -8.98 -1.49 20.97
CA ASP A 447 -9.17 -2.84 20.43
C ASP A 447 -8.06 -3.23 19.43
N THR A 448 -6.83 -3.30 19.93
CA THR A 448 -5.63 -3.40 19.09
C THR A 448 -4.63 -4.43 19.58
N ILE A 449 -3.82 -4.89 18.63
CA ILE A 449 -2.61 -5.67 18.82
C ILE A 449 -1.44 -4.84 18.33
N GLN A 450 -0.44 -4.67 19.18
CA GLN A 450 0.84 -4.08 18.80
C GLN A 450 1.79 -5.17 18.30
N VAL A 451 2.37 -4.95 17.12
CA VAL A 451 3.43 -5.79 16.57
C VAL A 451 4.76 -5.34 17.14
N LEU A 452 5.36 -6.12 18.04
CA LEU A 452 6.70 -5.87 18.57
C LEU A 452 7.78 -6.36 17.60
N SER A 453 7.50 -7.44 16.88
CA SER A 453 8.29 -7.94 15.76
C SER A 453 7.36 -8.67 14.79
N GLY A 454 7.52 -8.45 13.48
CA GLY A 454 6.66 -9.03 12.45
C GLY A 454 7.05 -10.44 11.99
N GLY A 455 8.27 -10.89 12.31
CA GLY A 455 8.87 -12.05 11.64
C GLY A 455 9.20 -11.76 10.17
N PRO A 456 9.87 -12.70 9.46
CA PRO A 456 10.31 -12.49 8.07
C PRO A 456 9.17 -12.40 7.06
N ALA A 457 8.08 -13.13 7.27
CA ALA A 457 6.96 -13.21 6.34
C ALA A 457 5.65 -13.55 7.07
N THR A 458 5.12 -12.55 7.77
CA THR A 458 3.76 -12.57 8.34
C THR A 458 2.87 -11.62 7.57
N THR A 459 1.75 -12.13 7.02
CA THR A 459 0.81 -11.33 6.22
C THR A 459 -0.63 -11.53 6.66
N VAL A 460 -1.48 -10.52 6.44
CA VAL A 460 -2.92 -10.66 6.61
C VAL A 460 -3.49 -11.42 5.40
N GLN A 461 -4.26 -12.47 5.65
CA GLN A 461 -4.93 -13.25 4.59
C GLN A 461 -6.40 -13.48 4.97
N ASP A 462 -7.26 -13.61 3.96
CA ASP A 462 -8.63 -14.08 4.08
C ASP A 462 -8.92 -15.18 3.05
N TRP A 463 -10.05 -15.87 3.22
CA TRP A 463 -10.49 -16.90 2.29
C TRP A 463 -11.85 -16.52 1.69
N PRO A 464 -12.09 -16.71 0.38
CA PRO A 464 -11.25 -17.41 -0.59
C PRO A 464 -10.20 -16.51 -1.29
N GLY A 465 -9.86 -15.37 -0.70
CA GLY A 465 -8.99 -14.37 -1.32
C GLY A 465 -9.71 -13.57 -2.40
N ARG A 466 -8.93 -12.95 -3.28
CA ARG A 466 -9.33 -11.98 -4.30
C ARG A 466 -9.68 -12.63 -5.64
N ARG A 467 -10.85 -13.27 -5.71
CA ARG A 467 -11.40 -13.86 -6.96
C ARG A 467 -12.03 -12.78 -7.85
N GLY A 468 -12.24 -13.06 -9.13
CA GLY A 468 -12.88 -12.14 -10.08
C GLY A 468 -11.93 -11.39 -11.03
N TYR A 469 -10.62 -11.56 -10.89
CA TYR A 469 -9.60 -10.71 -11.54
C TYR A 469 -8.42 -11.49 -12.13
N TRP A 470 -8.57 -12.81 -12.30
CA TRP A 470 -7.52 -13.65 -12.87
C TRP A 470 -7.22 -13.28 -14.33
N ASP A 471 -8.23 -12.81 -15.06
CA ASP A 471 -8.15 -12.37 -16.47
C ASP A 471 -7.35 -11.09 -16.70
N VAL A 472 -7.09 -10.34 -15.63
CA VAL A 472 -6.22 -9.15 -15.62
C VAL A 472 -4.90 -9.41 -14.89
N GLY A 473 -4.64 -10.64 -14.46
CA GLY A 473 -3.44 -11.03 -13.73
C GLY A 473 -3.34 -10.48 -12.32
N VAL A 474 -4.48 -10.38 -11.64
CA VAL A 474 -4.50 -10.15 -10.19
C VAL A 474 -4.73 -11.48 -9.49
N PRO A 475 -3.77 -11.96 -8.69
CA PRO A 475 -3.93 -13.23 -8.00
C PRO A 475 -4.94 -13.16 -6.85
N PRO A 476 -5.56 -14.31 -6.50
CA PRO A 476 -6.44 -14.37 -5.34
C PRO A 476 -5.67 -14.17 -4.03
N SER A 477 -4.39 -14.52 -3.98
CA SER A 477 -3.66 -14.56 -2.71
C SER A 477 -4.41 -15.47 -1.73
N GLY A 478 -4.72 -14.99 -0.51
CA GLY A 478 -5.31 -15.84 0.51
C GLY A 478 -4.30 -16.78 1.15
N PRO A 479 -4.76 -17.64 2.07
CA PRO A 479 -3.91 -18.58 2.76
C PRO A 479 -3.37 -19.63 1.79
N MET A 480 -2.06 -19.88 1.84
CA MET A 480 -1.38 -20.91 1.04
C MET A 480 -1.83 -22.33 1.44
N ASP A 481 -2.20 -22.51 2.70
CA ASP A 481 -2.89 -23.67 3.28
C ASP A 481 -4.25 -23.20 3.80
N ALA A 482 -5.23 -23.23 2.90
CA ALA A 482 -6.60 -22.83 3.19
C ALA A 482 -7.29 -23.76 4.21
N LEU A 483 -6.88 -25.02 4.33
CA LEU A 483 -7.50 -25.98 5.24
C LEU A 483 -7.22 -25.59 6.70
N ALA A 484 -5.96 -25.38 7.07
CA ALA A 484 -5.59 -24.98 8.43
C ALA A 484 -6.16 -23.61 8.78
N PHE A 485 -6.17 -22.66 7.83
CA PHE A 485 -6.75 -21.34 8.02
C PHE A 485 -8.25 -21.41 8.32
N ARG A 486 -9.02 -22.10 7.47
CA ARG A 486 -10.48 -22.25 7.65
C ARG A 486 -10.84 -23.04 8.91
N LEU A 487 -10.10 -24.09 9.25
CA LEU A 487 -10.28 -24.81 10.52
C LEU A 487 -10.10 -23.89 11.73
N GLY A 488 -9.06 -23.05 11.73
CA GLY A 488 -8.82 -22.08 12.80
C GLY A 488 -9.94 -21.05 12.95
N ASN A 489 -10.42 -20.49 11.84
CA ASN A 489 -11.57 -19.59 11.84
C ASN A 489 -12.83 -20.29 12.35
N ARG A 490 -13.10 -21.50 11.88
CA ARG A 490 -14.25 -22.29 12.32
C ARG A 490 -14.20 -22.61 13.82
N LEU A 491 -13.03 -22.95 14.35
CA LEU A 491 -12.79 -23.18 15.78
C LEU A 491 -13.11 -21.94 16.63
N LEU A 492 -12.96 -20.74 16.07
CA LEU A 492 -13.31 -19.48 16.74
C LEU A 492 -14.75 -19.02 16.50
N ALA A 493 -15.53 -19.79 15.73
CA ALA A 493 -16.85 -19.45 15.22
C ALA A 493 -16.88 -18.18 14.35
N ASN A 494 -15.78 -17.92 13.65
CA ASN A 494 -15.68 -16.83 12.70
C ASN A 494 -16.44 -17.14 11.40
N PRO A 495 -16.88 -16.11 10.66
CA PRO A 495 -17.28 -16.29 9.27
C PRO A 495 -16.09 -16.74 8.40
N ASP A 496 -16.38 -17.38 7.27
CA ASP A 496 -15.37 -17.95 6.36
C ASP A 496 -14.39 -16.90 5.80
N ASP A 497 -14.84 -15.64 5.66
CA ASP A 497 -14.07 -14.50 5.15
C ASP A 497 -13.32 -13.71 6.25
N ALA A 498 -13.34 -14.19 7.50
CA ALA A 498 -12.61 -13.54 8.57
C ALA A 498 -11.10 -13.55 8.30
N ALA A 499 -10.50 -12.36 8.32
CA ALA A 499 -9.07 -12.21 8.11
C ALA A 499 -8.26 -12.67 9.33
N GLY A 500 -7.15 -13.35 9.08
CA GLY A 500 -6.18 -13.81 10.06
C GLY A 500 -4.75 -13.60 9.56
N LEU A 501 -3.77 -14.05 10.34
CA LEU A 501 -2.36 -13.93 9.97
C LEU A 501 -1.83 -15.26 9.41
N GLU A 502 -1.26 -15.24 8.22
CA GLU A 502 -0.38 -16.31 7.71
C GLU A 502 1.06 -16.01 8.15
N ILE A 503 1.72 -17.01 8.73
CA ILE A 503 3.07 -16.94 9.27
C ILE A 503 3.94 -17.98 8.56
N THR A 504 5.09 -17.57 8.02
CA THR A 504 6.01 -18.48 7.31
C THR A 504 7.32 -18.66 8.08
N ALA A 505 7.65 -19.90 8.45
CA ALA A 505 8.89 -20.37 9.10
C ALA A 505 9.21 -19.80 10.50
N LEU A 506 9.10 -18.50 10.71
CA LEU A 506 9.36 -17.79 11.96
C LEU A 506 8.26 -16.75 12.19
N GLY A 507 7.69 -16.73 13.40
CA GLY A 507 6.52 -15.91 13.71
C GLY A 507 6.79 -14.54 14.32
N PRO A 508 5.72 -13.75 14.49
CA PRO A 508 5.77 -12.44 15.11
C PRO A 508 5.83 -12.52 16.64
N THR A 509 6.13 -11.37 17.26
CA THR A 509 5.88 -11.12 18.69
C THR A 509 4.81 -10.03 18.81
N LEU A 510 3.70 -10.35 19.47
CA LEU A 510 2.49 -9.55 19.50
C LEU A 510 2.10 -9.21 20.94
N LYS A 511 1.79 -7.94 21.21
CA LYS A 511 1.29 -7.47 22.51
C LYS A 511 -0.16 -7.03 22.39
N PHE A 512 -1.00 -7.48 23.31
CA PHE A 512 -2.44 -7.26 23.25
C PHE A 512 -2.87 -6.11 24.17
N ASN A 513 -3.59 -5.13 23.64
CA ASN A 513 -4.10 -4.00 24.43
C ASN A 513 -5.51 -4.25 25.00
N ARG A 514 -6.20 -5.29 24.50
CA ARG A 514 -7.53 -5.74 24.92
C ARG A 514 -7.56 -7.26 25.09
N PRO A 515 -8.56 -7.80 25.81
CA PRO A 515 -8.79 -9.23 25.84
C PRO A 515 -9.12 -9.76 24.44
N ALA A 516 -8.61 -10.92 24.09
CA ALA A 516 -8.88 -11.58 22.81
C ALA A 516 -8.87 -13.10 22.96
N THR A 517 -9.59 -13.81 22.09
CA THR A 517 -9.52 -15.27 21.96
C THR A 517 -8.89 -15.61 20.62
N LEU A 518 -7.88 -16.47 20.64
CA LEU A 518 -7.03 -16.78 19.50
C LEU A 518 -7.00 -18.28 19.23
N CYS A 519 -6.61 -18.68 18.02
CA CYS A 519 -6.28 -20.07 17.70
C CYS A 519 -5.08 -20.10 16.75
N LEU A 520 -4.09 -20.94 17.05
CA LEU A 520 -2.94 -21.19 16.20
C LEU A 520 -3.12 -22.53 15.48
N THR A 521 -3.08 -22.56 14.15
CA THR A 521 -3.23 -23.78 13.33
C THR A 521 -2.10 -23.90 12.29
N GLY A 522 -2.03 -25.04 11.58
CA GLY A 522 -0.98 -25.32 10.59
C GLY A 522 0.25 -25.97 11.20
N ALA A 523 1.44 -25.60 10.71
CA ALA A 523 2.72 -26.08 11.25
C ALA A 523 2.87 -25.74 12.73
N ARG A 524 3.57 -26.61 13.48
CA ARG A 524 3.80 -26.39 14.91
C ARG A 524 4.93 -25.38 15.12
N PHE A 525 4.60 -24.23 15.70
CA PHE A 525 5.57 -23.21 16.11
C PHE A 525 5.88 -23.32 17.61
N ASP A 526 7.09 -22.93 18.02
CA ASP A 526 7.39 -22.65 19.44
C ASP A 526 6.69 -21.36 19.87
N ALA A 527 5.38 -21.44 20.10
CA ALA A 527 4.53 -20.32 20.47
C ALA A 527 4.33 -20.24 21.99
N ARG A 528 4.53 -19.06 22.57
CA ARG A 528 4.46 -18.82 24.01
C ARG A 528 3.69 -17.54 24.34
N LEU A 529 2.72 -17.64 25.24
CA LEU A 529 2.02 -16.52 25.85
C LEU A 529 2.64 -16.23 27.23
N ASP A 530 3.35 -15.11 27.37
CA ASP A 530 4.13 -14.76 28.57
C ASP A 530 5.02 -15.92 29.06
N GLY A 531 5.63 -16.65 28.12
CA GLY A 531 6.51 -17.80 28.39
C GLY A 531 5.81 -19.16 28.49
N VAL A 532 4.48 -19.19 28.62
CA VAL A 532 3.67 -20.43 28.67
C VAL A 532 3.39 -20.93 27.26
N ALA A 533 3.68 -22.21 27.00
CA ALA A 533 3.46 -22.82 25.68
C ALA A 533 1.98 -22.80 25.27
N VAL A 534 1.73 -22.49 24.00
CA VAL A 534 0.40 -22.47 23.38
C VAL A 534 0.18 -23.78 22.61
N GLU A 535 -0.97 -24.41 22.85
CA GLU A 535 -1.35 -25.65 22.16
C GLU A 535 -2.01 -25.33 20.81
N PRO A 536 -1.56 -25.93 19.68
CA PRO A 536 -2.18 -25.72 18.38
C PRO A 536 -3.61 -26.31 18.30
N TYR A 537 -4.41 -25.79 17.37
CA TYR A 537 -5.81 -26.16 17.13
C TYR A 537 -6.73 -26.06 18.37
N THR A 538 -6.31 -25.31 19.38
CA THR A 538 -7.07 -25.11 20.62
C THR A 538 -7.29 -23.61 20.82
N PRO A 539 -8.55 -23.13 20.90
CA PRO A 539 -8.82 -21.74 21.26
C PRO A 539 -8.26 -21.39 22.64
N PHE A 540 -7.59 -20.24 22.77
CA PHE A 540 -7.03 -19.77 24.04
C PHE A 540 -7.25 -18.27 24.22
N ASP A 541 -7.41 -17.83 25.47
CA ASP A 541 -7.66 -16.44 25.83
C ASP A 541 -6.37 -15.68 26.15
N VAL A 542 -6.36 -14.42 25.79
CA VAL A 542 -5.30 -13.45 26.07
C VAL A 542 -5.88 -12.27 26.85
N ARG A 543 -5.17 -11.83 27.87
CA ARG A 543 -5.51 -10.67 28.70
C ARG A 543 -4.76 -9.41 28.22
N PRO A 544 -5.27 -8.21 28.51
CA PRO A 544 -4.55 -6.96 28.23
C PRO A 544 -3.15 -6.97 28.84
N GLY A 545 -2.16 -6.52 28.08
CA GLY A 545 -0.75 -6.44 28.45
C GLY A 545 0.06 -7.70 28.19
N GLN A 546 -0.58 -8.85 27.92
CA GLN A 546 0.15 -10.09 27.63
C GLN A 546 0.81 -10.06 26.26
N THR A 547 1.90 -10.83 26.13
CA THR A 547 2.71 -10.92 24.92
C THR A 547 2.74 -12.36 24.40
N LEU A 548 2.29 -12.54 23.16
CA LEU A 548 2.41 -13.79 22.41
C LEU A 548 3.67 -13.72 21.53
N LYS A 549 4.65 -14.56 21.83
CA LYS A 549 5.85 -14.76 20.99
C LYS A 549 5.70 -16.04 20.21
N ILE A 550 5.73 -15.96 18.88
CA ILE A 550 5.68 -17.11 17.99
C ILE A 550 7.09 -17.31 17.43
N GLY A 551 7.75 -18.40 17.86
CA GLY A 551 9.13 -18.73 17.48
C GLY A 551 9.25 -19.33 16.08
N ARG A 552 10.21 -20.24 15.89
CA ARG A 552 10.37 -21.00 14.64
C ARG A 552 9.43 -22.21 14.58
N VAL A 553 9.19 -22.75 13.40
CA VAL A 553 8.59 -24.09 13.23
C VAL A 553 9.50 -25.13 13.89
N VAL A 554 8.93 -26.07 14.65
CA VAL A 554 9.69 -27.08 15.42
C VAL A 554 9.57 -28.51 14.87
N GLU A 555 8.64 -28.77 13.95
CA GLU A 555 8.37 -30.09 13.37
C GLU A 555 8.28 -30.01 11.83
N ALA A 556 7.50 -30.90 11.20
CA ALA A 556 7.20 -30.83 9.77
C ALA A 556 6.23 -29.68 9.44
N GLY A 557 6.24 -29.24 8.18
CA GLY A 557 5.46 -28.11 7.70
C GLY A 557 6.27 -26.82 7.63
N LEU A 558 5.64 -25.75 7.15
CA LEU A 558 6.28 -24.45 6.92
C LEU A 558 5.44 -23.26 7.40
N ARG A 559 4.10 -23.34 7.28
CA ARG A 559 3.20 -22.21 7.53
C ARG A 559 2.26 -22.47 8.69
N GLY A 560 2.09 -21.46 9.52
CA GLY A 560 1.11 -21.43 10.60
C GLY A 560 0.14 -20.28 10.41
N TYR A 561 -1.00 -20.38 11.06
CA TYR A 561 -2.04 -19.37 10.99
C TYR A 561 -2.44 -18.95 12.39
N LEU A 562 -2.36 -17.64 12.68
CA LEU A 562 -2.92 -17.07 13.90
C LEU A 562 -4.27 -16.46 13.55
N LEU A 563 -5.33 -17.09 14.03
CA LEU A 563 -6.70 -16.66 13.83
C LEU A 563 -7.21 -15.99 15.10
N LEU A 564 -8.04 -14.98 14.92
CA LEU A 564 -8.56 -14.13 15.99
C LEU A 564 -10.07 -14.18 15.96
N ARG A 565 -10.71 -14.35 17.11
CA ARG A 565 -12.16 -14.40 17.19
C ARG A 565 -12.74 -13.03 16.77
N GLY A 566 -13.61 -13.02 15.76
CA GLY A 566 -14.09 -11.83 15.05
C GLY A 566 -13.29 -11.49 13.79
N GLY A 567 -12.01 -11.86 13.70
CA GLY A 567 -11.10 -11.50 12.63
C GLY A 567 -10.46 -10.11 12.80
N LEU A 568 -9.63 -9.73 11.83
CA LEU A 568 -8.96 -8.42 11.79
C LEU A 568 -9.81 -7.37 11.05
N ASP A 569 -9.85 -6.15 11.58
CA ASP A 569 -10.46 -4.99 10.91
C ASP A 569 -9.47 -4.38 9.91
N VAL A 570 -9.52 -4.88 8.68
CA VAL A 570 -8.67 -4.48 7.56
C VAL A 570 -9.57 -4.19 6.34
N PRO A 571 -9.32 -3.11 5.58
CA PRO A 571 -10.12 -2.78 4.41
C PRO A 571 -9.98 -3.85 3.31
N THR A 572 -11.03 -3.99 2.50
CA THR A 572 -10.97 -4.82 1.30
C THR A 572 -10.33 -4.05 0.16
N TYR A 573 -9.56 -4.74 -0.68
CA TYR A 573 -9.06 -4.23 -1.95
C TYR A 573 -9.42 -5.22 -3.05
N LEU A 574 -10.21 -4.75 -4.02
CA LEU A 574 -10.83 -5.60 -5.05
C LEU A 574 -11.58 -6.80 -4.44
N GLY A 575 -12.35 -6.54 -3.36
CA GLY A 575 -13.23 -7.54 -2.74
C GLY A 575 -12.61 -8.46 -1.70
N SER A 576 -11.32 -8.34 -1.37
CA SER A 576 -10.63 -9.20 -0.39
C SER A 576 -9.64 -8.43 0.48
N ARG A 577 -9.43 -8.93 1.71
CA ARG A 577 -8.45 -8.45 2.70
C ARG A 577 -7.08 -9.12 2.56
N SER A 578 -6.92 -10.05 1.62
CA SER A 578 -5.67 -10.78 1.43
C SER A 578 -4.52 -9.90 0.96
N THR A 579 -3.34 -10.10 1.52
CA THR A 579 -2.14 -9.33 1.13
C THR A 579 -1.53 -9.92 -0.15
N PHE A 580 -1.37 -9.09 -1.18
CA PHE A 580 -0.50 -9.40 -2.33
C PHE A 580 0.74 -8.52 -2.27
N THR A 581 1.80 -9.04 -1.65
CA THR A 581 3.03 -8.26 -1.34
C THR A 581 3.74 -7.75 -2.58
N LEU A 582 3.79 -8.56 -3.63
CA LEU A 582 4.34 -8.20 -4.94
C LEU A 582 3.59 -7.01 -5.56
N GLY A 583 2.26 -6.96 -5.45
CA GLY A 583 1.46 -5.85 -5.95
C GLY A 583 1.36 -4.65 -5.03
N GLY A 584 1.79 -4.77 -3.76
CA GLY A 584 1.76 -3.68 -2.78
C GLY A 584 0.35 -3.26 -2.34
N PHE A 585 -0.61 -4.20 -2.28
CA PHE A 585 -1.99 -3.92 -1.87
C PHE A 585 -2.67 -5.07 -1.12
N GLY A 586 -3.81 -4.77 -0.49
CA GLY A 586 -4.53 -5.67 0.40
C GLY A 586 -3.85 -5.83 1.76
N GLY A 587 -4.49 -6.52 2.70
CA GLY A 587 -3.96 -6.74 4.04
C GLY A 587 -3.59 -5.46 4.78
N HIS A 588 -2.59 -5.55 5.66
CA HIS A 588 -2.07 -4.39 6.38
C HIS A 588 -1.06 -3.63 5.50
N ALA A 589 -1.52 -2.53 4.89
CA ALA A 589 -0.69 -1.65 4.05
C ALA A 589 -0.02 -2.34 2.84
N GLY A 590 -0.57 -3.45 2.32
CA GLY A 590 -0.04 -4.12 1.14
C GLY A 590 1.26 -4.89 1.34
N ARG A 591 1.68 -5.13 2.59
CA ARG A 591 3.01 -5.67 2.91
C ARG A 591 3.00 -6.67 4.06
N ASN A 592 4.17 -7.26 4.32
CA ASN A 592 4.43 -8.01 5.55
C ASN A 592 4.28 -7.09 6.78
N LEU A 593 3.91 -7.69 7.91
CA LEU A 593 3.93 -7.00 9.20
C LEU A 593 5.35 -6.61 9.61
N THR A 594 5.48 -5.46 10.25
CA THR A 594 6.75 -4.91 10.75
C THR A 594 6.60 -4.42 12.19
N ALA A 595 7.72 -4.26 12.89
CA ALA A 595 7.71 -3.72 14.25
C ALA A 595 7.11 -2.31 14.27
N GLY A 596 6.18 -2.08 15.20
CA GLY A 596 5.45 -0.82 15.32
C GLY A 596 4.09 -0.79 14.64
N ASP A 597 3.76 -1.78 13.80
CA ASP A 597 2.41 -1.92 13.24
C ASP A 597 1.37 -2.14 14.35
N VAL A 598 0.16 -1.66 14.10
CA VAL A 598 -1.00 -1.81 14.97
C VAL A 598 -2.11 -2.48 14.18
N LEU A 599 -2.57 -3.65 14.64
CA LEU A 599 -3.68 -4.38 14.05
C LEU A 599 -4.94 -4.14 14.87
N ARG A 600 -6.06 -3.84 14.20
CA ARG A 600 -7.37 -3.66 14.84
C ARG A 600 -8.18 -4.95 14.83
N LEU A 601 -8.97 -5.15 15.89
CA LEU A 601 -9.81 -6.33 16.07
C LEU A 601 -11.27 -6.01 15.74
N LEU A 602 -11.94 -6.94 15.07
CA LEU A 602 -13.39 -6.90 14.93
C LEU A 602 -14.08 -7.46 16.20
N PRO A 603 -15.34 -7.06 16.47
CA PRO A 603 -16.11 -7.63 17.57
C PRO A 603 -16.22 -9.15 17.47
N ALA A 604 -16.07 -9.83 18.61
CA ALA A 604 -16.20 -11.28 18.68
C ALA A 604 -17.65 -11.74 18.40
N PRO A 605 -17.87 -12.83 17.64
CA PRO A 605 -19.19 -13.43 17.48
C PRO A 605 -19.73 -13.96 18.81
N GLU A 606 -21.06 -14.08 18.91
CA GLU A 606 -21.74 -14.62 20.09
C GLU A 606 -21.52 -16.15 20.27
N ALA A 607 -21.42 -16.90 19.16
CA ALA A 607 -21.33 -18.36 19.18
C ALA A 607 -20.02 -18.86 19.82
N PRO A 608 -20.04 -19.83 20.75
CA PRO A 608 -18.84 -20.25 21.49
C PRO A 608 -17.78 -20.90 20.57
N PRO A 609 -16.50 -20.89 20.96
CA PRO A 609 -15.46 -21.63 20.23
C PRO A 609 -15.77 -23.13 20.16
N GLY A 610 -15.35 -23.76 19.06
CA GLY A 610 -15.43 -25.19 18.84
C GLY A 610 -14.21 -25.95 19.36
N ALA A 611 -14.20 -27.27 19.12
CA ALA A 611 -13.08 -28.16 19.39
C ALA A 611 -12.82 -29.06 18.17
N LEU A 612 -11.56 -29.49 18.01
CA LEU A 612 -11.15 -30.42 16.96
C LEU A 612 -10.24 -31.50 17.56
N ASP A 613 -10.68 -32.75 17.45
CA ASP A 613 -9.93 -33.89 17.93
C ASP A 613 -8.61 -34.05 17.17
N GLU A 614 -7.54 -34.45 17.87
CA GLU A 614 -6.20 -34.59 17.32
C GLU A 614 -6.12 -35.45 16.04
N PRO A 615 -6.82 -36.61 15.91
CA PRO A 615 -6.80 -37.43 14.71
C PRO A 615 -7.44 -36.78 13.47
N LEU A 616 -8.22 -35.71 13.66
CA LEU A 616 -8.88 -34.96 12.59
C LEU A 616 -8.04 -33.76 12.12
N ARG A 617 -6.94 -33.45 12.81
CA ARG A 617 -6.01 -32.38 12.42
C ARG A 617 -5.26 -32.78 11.14
N PRO A 618 -4.92 -31.83 10.24
CA PRO A 618 -4.10 -32.12 9.07
C PRO A 618 -2.75 -32.73 9.46
N ALA A 619 -2.41 -33.88 8.89
CA ALA A 619 -1.13 -34.54 9.14
C ALA A 619 0.00 -33.87 8.35
N LEU A 620 1.05 -33.45 9.05
CA LEU A 620 2.24 -32.82 8.46
C LEU A 620 3.41 -33.80 8.45
N THR A 621 4.12 -33.89 7.33
CA THR A 621 5.27 -34.80 7.13
C THR A 621 6.39 -34.09 6.38
N LYS A 622 7.55 -34.74 6.21
CA LYS A 622 8.61 -34.28 5.29
C LYS A 622 8.62 -35.03 3.96
N THR A 623 7.76 -36.04 3.85
CA THR A 623 7.57 -36.86 2.65
C THR A 623 6.08 -36.87 2.35
N TRP A 624 5.71 -36.23 1.26
CA TRP A 624 4.34 -35.89 0.92
C TRP A 624 3.87 -36.73 -0.27
N THR A 625 2.64 -37.22 -0.16
CA THR A 625 1.88 -37.69 -1.31
C THR A 625 0.79 -36.67 -1.61
N ILE A 626 0.84 -36.07 -2.80
CA ILE A 626 -0.11 -35.05 -3.25
C ILE A 626 -0.92 -35.62 -4.41
N ARG A 627 -2.25 -35.63 -4.28
CA ARG A 627 -3.14 -36.12 -5.32
C ARG A 627 -3.29 -35.10 -6.44
N VAL A 628 -3.20 -35.57 -7.68
CA VAL A 628 -3.26 -34.74 -8.88
C VAL A 628 -4.19 -35.35 -9.93
N LEU A 629 -4.75 -34.51 -10.79
CA LEU A 629 -5.45 -34.91 -12.01
C LEU A 629 -4.56 -34.62 -13.23
N PRO A 630 -4.59 -35.48 -14.27
CA PRO A 630 -3.89 -35.22 -15.52
C PRO A 630 -4.48 -34.00 -16.23
N GLY A 631 -3.59 -33.21 -16.84
CA GLY A 631 -3.93 -32.09 -17.69
C GLY A 631 -3.40 -30.73 -17.22
N PRO A 632 -3.49 -29.72 -18.08
CA PRO A 632 -4.07 -29.79 -19.43
C PRO A 632 -3.13 -30.41 -20.47
N HIS A 633 -1.82 -30.38 -20.24
CA HIS A 633 -0.84 -30.70 -21.28
C HIS A 633 -0.19 -32.08 -21.13
N GLY A 634 -0.58 -32.90 -20.15
CA GLY A 634 -0.07 -34.26 -19.93
C GLY A 634 -0.53 -35.26 -20.97
N ALA A 635 -0.35 -34.94 -22.26
CA ALA A 635 -0.82 -35.67 -23.42
C ALA A 635 0.30 -35.80 -24.48
N PRO A 636 0.17 -36.76 -25.43
CA PRO A 636 1.21 -37.09 -26.41
C PRO A 636 1.62 -35.97 -27.38
N ASP A 637 0.92 -34.85 -27.38
CA ASP A 637 1.27 -33.65 -28.13
C ASP A 637 2.36 -32.80 -27.45
N PHE A 638 2.58 -32.98 -26.14
CA PHE A 638 3.60 -32.26 -25.37
C PHE A 638 4.56 -33.18 -24.61
N PHE A 639 4.02 -34.20 -23.94
CA PHE A 639 4.78 -35.15 -23.12
C PHE A 639 4.63 -36.56 -23.68
N THR A 640 5.70 -37.34 -23.67
CA THR A 640 5.60 -38.77 -23.99
C THR A 640 4.85 -39.51 -22.86
N PRO A 641 4.22 -40.66 -23.12
CA PRO A 641 3.65 -41.48 -22.05
C PRO A 641 4.67 -41.85 -20.97
N ALA A 642 5.95 -42.01 -21.34
CA ALA A 642 7.04 -42.26 -20.41
C ALA A 642 7.32 -41.05 -19.51
N ASP A 643 7.24 -39.82 -20.05
CA ASP A 643 7.38 -38.59 -19.25
C ASP A 643 6.27 -38.49 -18.21
N VAL A 644 5.01 -38.73 -18.60
CA VAL A 644 3.86 -38.67 -17.67
C VAL A 644 4.02 -39.69 -16.54
N ALA A 645 4.44 -40.93 -16.88
CA ALA A 645 4.72 -41.97 -15.90
C ALA A 645 5.91 -41.61 -14.98
N MET A 646 6.97 -41.04 -15.55
CA MET A 646 8.14 -40.57 -14.80
C MET A 646 7.74 -39.49 -13.79
N ILE A 647 6.97 -38.49 -14.22
CA ILE A 647 6.61 -37.35 -13.37
C ILE A 647 5.76 -37.81 -12.18
N GLY A 648 4.81 -38.72 -12.42
CA GLY A 648 4.00 -39.33 -11.35
C GLY A 648 4.77 -40.31 -10.45
N GLY A 649 5.77 -41.02 -10.98
CA GLY A 649 6.55 -42.01 -10.22
C GLY A 649 7.68 -41.43 -9.36
N THR A 650 8.15 -40.23 -9.70
CA THR A 650 9.31 -39.59 -9.09
C THR A 650 9.03 -39.06 -7.68
N ASP A 651 10.03 -39.20 -6.81
CA ASP A 651 10.14 -38.47 -5.54
C ASP A 651 10.88 -37.15 -5.80
N TRP A 652 10.13 -36.06 -5.93
CA TRP A 652 10.66 -34.73 -6.22
C TRP A 652 11.15 -34.04 -4.95
N LYS A 653 12.31 -33.37 -5.00
CA LYS A 653 12.84 -32.60 -3.86
C LYS A 653 12.41 -31.14 -3.96
N VAL A 654 11.92 -30.56 -2.87
CA VAL A 654 11.53 -29.15 -2.81
C VAL A 654 12.78 -28.28 -2.77
N HIS A 655 12.87 -27.34 -3.70
CA HIS A 655 13.99 -26.41 -3.84
C HIS A 655 13.82 -25.19 -2.91
N TYR A 656 14.92 -24.59 -2.45
CA TYR A 656 14.90 -23.40 -1.57
C TYR A 656 14.31 -22.15 -2.25
N ASN A 657 14.36 -22.09 -3.57
CA ASN A 657 13.76 -21.03 -4.40
C ASN A 657 12.24 -21.20 -4.56
N SER A 658 11.53 -21.23 -3.43
CA SER A 658 10.09 -21.47 -3.33
C SER A 658 9.44 -20.40 -2.45
N ASN A 659 8.28 -19.89 -2.84
CA ASN A 659 7.50 -18.93 -2.06
C ASN A 659 6.01 -18.95 -2.48
N ARG A 660 5.23 -17.92 -2.14
CA ARG A 660 3.79 -17.85 -2.46
C ARG A 660 3.47 -17.80 -3.96
N THR A 661 4.44 -17.42 -4.82
CA THR A 661 4.28 -17.51 -6.29
C THR A 661 4.31 -18.95 -6.78
N GLY A 662 4.99 -19.83 -6.05
CA GLY A 662 5.04 -21.26 -6.34
C GLY A 662 6.20 -21.98 -5.65
N VAL A 663 6.09 -23.31 -5.61
CA VAL A 663 7.05 -24.23 -4.98
C VAL A 663 7.85 -24.94 -6.05
N ARG A 664 9.14 -24.61 -6.17
CA ARG A 664 10.07 -25.17 -7.15
C ARG A 664 10.48 -26.58 -6.76
N LEU A 665 10.57 -27.47 -7.73
CA LEU A 665 10.93 -28.88 -7.53
C LEU A 665 12.19 -29.25 -8.31
N VAL A 666 12.96 -30.17 -7.76
CA VAL A 666 14.16 -30.76 -8.36
C VAL A 666 13.91 -32.23 -8.63
N GLY A 667 14.27 -32.68 -9.83
CA GLY A 667 14.12 -34.06 -10.26
C GLY A 667 14.57 -34.28 -11.71
N PRO A 668 14.25 -35.45 -12.28
CA PRO A 668 14.61 -35.83 -13.64
C PRO A 668 13.90 -34.97 -14.69
N LYS A 669 14.54 -34.85 -15.87
CA LYS A 669 14.04 -34.05 -17.00
C LYS A 669 13.13 -34.87 -17.92
N PRO A 670 12.11 -34.25 -18.55
CA PRO A 670 11.32 -34.91 -19.61
C PRO A 670 12.13 -35.11 -20.90
N GLU A 671 11.78 -36.14 -21.67
CA GLU A 671 12.31 -36.36 -23.03
C GLU A 671 11.57 -35.53 -24.10
N TRP A 672 10.35 -35.07 -23.79
CA TRP A 672 9.48 -34.24 -24.63
C TRP A 672 8.94 -34.95 -25.89
N ALA A 673 7.65 -34.76 -26.18
CA ALA A 673 7.04 -35.34 -27.39
C ALA A 673 7.30 -34.51 -28.67
N ARG A 674 7.91 -33.33 -28.52
CA ARG A 674 8.17 -32.38 -29.60
C ARG A 674 9.57 -31.77 -29.45
N ARG A 675 10.09 -31.23 -30.56
CA ARG A 675 11.46 -30.70 -30.62
C ARG A 675 11.59 -29.25 -30.15
N ASP A 676 10.54 -28.45 -30.31
CA ASP A 676 10.50 -27.05 -29.87
C ASP A 676 9.03 -26.58 -29.74
N GLY A 677 8.84 -25.34 -29.27
CA GLY A 677 7.54 -24.69 -29.10
C GLY A 677 7.12 -23.81 -30.29
N GLY A 678 7.83 -23.85 -31.41
CA GLY A 678 7.55 -23.00 -32.58
C GLY A 678 7.64 -21.49 -32.29
N GLU A 679 6.66 -20.72 -32.78
CA GLU A 679 6.60 -19.25 -32.60
C GLU A 679 6.44 -18.82 -31.12
N ALA A 680 6.04 -19.74 -30.23
CA ALA A 680 5.92 -19.48 -28.80
C ALA A 680 7.25 -19.55 -28.04
N GLY A 681 8.28 -20.18 -28.62
CA GLY A 681 9.60 -20.29 -28.03
C GLY A 681 10.37 -21.54 -28.47
N LEU A 682 11.69 -21.50 -28.29
CA LEU A 682 12.59 -22.56 -28.75
C LEU A 682 12.58 -23.81 -27.86
N HIS A 683 12.10 -23.72 -26.62
CA HIS A 683 12.05 -24.88 -25.72
C HIS A 683 10.80 -25.73 -25.98
N PRO A 684 10.87 -27.07 -25.96
CA PRO A 684 9.70 -27.96 -26.10
C PRO A 684 8.61 -27.77 -25.05
N SER A 685 8.87 -27.04 -23.97
CA SER A 685 7.84 -26.71 -22.99
C SER A 685 7.05 -25.44 -23.34
N ASN A 686 7.49 -24.64 -24.31
CA ASN A 686 6.88 -23.36 -24.64
C ASN A 686 5.54 -23.48 -25.38
N ILE A 687 4.54 -22.73 -24.95
CA ILE A 687 3.23 -22.62 -25.60
C ILE A 687 2.84 -21.15 -25.75
N HIS A 688 1.93 -20.86 -26.68
CA HIS A 688 1.27 -19.56 -26.72
C HIS A 688 0.55 -19.35 -25.40
N ASP A 689 0.74 -18.18 -24.80
CA ASP A 689 0.39 -17.95 -23.40
C ASP A 689 -1.09 -18.28 -23.13
N ASN A 690 -1.33 -19.11 -22.11
CA ASN A 690 -2.66 -19.51 -21.66
C ASN A 690 -2.79 -19.33 -20.14
N ALA A 691 -4.03 -19.42 -19.67
CA ALA A 691 -4.32 -19.28 -18.26
C ALA A 691 -3.92 -20.53 -17.49
N TYR A 692 -3.22 -20.33 -16.38
CA TYR A 692 -2.89 -21.38 -15.43
C TYR A 692 -3.97 -21.57 -14.39
N ALA A 693 -4.01 -22.78 -13.82
CA ALA A 693 -4.73 -23.05 -12.59
C ALA A 693 -3.75 -23.01 -11.42
N ILE A 694 -4.23 -22.56 -10.27
CA ILE A 694 -3.46 -22.65 -9.02
C ILE A 694 -3.25 -24.13 -8.69
N GLY A 695 -2.04 -24.49 -8.27
CA GLY A 695 -1.64 -25.89 -8.07
C GLY A 695 -1.27 -26.64 -9.35
N ALA A 696 -1.26 -25.99 -10.52
CA ALA A 696 -0.68 -26.58 -11.72
C ALA A 696 0.82 -26.83 -11.54
N ILE A 697 1.29 -27.98 -12.05
CA ILE A 697 2.71 -28.32 -12.09
C ILE A 697 3.27 -27.76 -13.39
N ASP A 698 3.82 -26.56 -13.35
CA ASP A 698 4.28 -25.83 -14.54
C ASP A 698 5.74 -26.13 -14.87
N PHE A 699 6.05 -26.53 -16.10
CA PHE A 699 7.41 -26.84 -16.56
C PHE A 699 8.08 -25.63 -17.24
N THR A 700 8.66 -24.76 -16.42
CA THR A 700 9.46 -23.61 -16.89
C THR A 700 10.82 -24.08 -17.42
N GLY A 701 10.86 -24.48 -18.68
CA GLY A 701 11.96 -25.28 -19.21
C GLY A 701 11.85 -26.75 -18.75
N ASP A 702 12.94 -27.30 -18.23
CA ASP A 702 12.99 -28.68 -17.73
C ASP A 702 12.67 -28.83 -16.24
N MET A 703 12.55 -27.71 -15.51
CA MET A 703 12.33 -27.73 -14.05
C MET A 703 10.89 -27.38 -13.69
N PRO A 704 10.16 -28.25 -12.97
CA PRO A 704 8.80 -27.98 -12.58
C PRO A 704 8.67 -27.02 -11.39
N ILE A 705 7.55 -26.29 -11.33
CA ILE A 705 7.10 -25.49 -10.19
C ILE A 705 5.61 -25.72 -9.96
N ILE A 706 5.23 -25.93 -8.70
CA ILE A 706 3.82 -25.93 -8.29
C ILE A 706 3.37 -24.47 -8.19
N LEU A 707 2.44 -24.02 -9.03
CA LEU A 707 1.98 -22.63 -9.01
C LEU A 707 1.18 -22.33 -7.75
N GLY A 708 1.56 -21.26 -7.04
CA GLY A 708 0.92 -20.83 -5.80
C GLY A 708 -0.20 -19.82 -6.03
N PRO A 709 -0.89 -19.40 -4.96
CA PRO A 709 -1.98 -18.44 -5.00
C PRO A 709 -1.54 -17.01 -5.34
N ASP A 710 -0.25 -16.66 -5.22
CA ASP A 710 0.33 -15.41 -5.73
C ASP A 710 1.04 -15.64 -7.09
N GLY A 711 0.83 -16.81 -7.70
CA GLY A 711 1.43 -17.19 -8.98
C GLY A 711 0.89 -16.38 -10.16
N PRO A 712 1.56 -16.48 -11.32
CA PRO A 712 1.14 -15.81 -12.54
C PRO A 712 -0.19 -16.38 -13.06
N SER A 713 -0.98 -15.51 -13.70
CA SER A 713 -2.25 -15.91 -14.33
C SER A 713 -2.04 -16.53 -15.71
N LEU A 714 -1.54 -15.75 -16.65
CA LEU A 714 -1.13 -16.18 -17.97
C LEU A 714 0.35 -16.58 -17.95
N GLY A 715 0.68 -17.62 -18.70
CA GLY A 715 2.06 -17.93 -19.03
C GLY A 715 2.19 -18.91 -20.18
N GLY A 716 3.44 -19.07 -20.62
CA GLY A 716 3.78 -19.72 -21.88
C GLY A 716 4.48 -21.07 -21.71
N PHE A 717 4.11 -21.86 -20.70
CA PHE A 717 4.69 -23.18 -20.42
C PHE A 717 3.63 -24.26 -20.20
N VAL A 718 4.00 -25.51 -20.45
CA VAL A 718 3.08 -26.66 -20.30
C VAL A 718 2.99 -27.16 -18.86
N CYS A 719 1.84 -27.74 -18.54
CA CYS A 719 1.51 -28.28 -17.22
C CYS A 719 0.89 -29.67 -17.39
N PRO A 720 1.59 -30.76 -16.99
CA PRO A 720 1.06 -32.11 -17.16
C PRO A 720 0.02 -32.50 -16.12
N PHE A 721 0.04 -31.88 -14.94
CA PHE A 721 -0.85 -32.19 -13.82
C PHE A 721 -1.32 -30.92 -13.11
N VAL A 722 -2.47 -31.02 -12.42
CA VAL A 722 -2.95 -30.03 -11.46
C VAL A 722 -3.32 -30.74 -10.16
N ILE A 723 -2.89 -30.19 -9.02
CA ILE A 723 -3.27 -30.67 -7.69
C ILE A 723 -4.77 -30.54 -7.51
N ILE A 724 -5.42 -31.56 -6.94
CA ILE A 724 -6.86 -31.47 -6.63
C ILE A 724 -7.12 -30.43 -5.54
N GLU A 725 -8.27 -29.75 -5.57
CA GLU A 725 -8.61 -28.68 -4.60
C GLU A 725 -8.40 -29.14 -3.13
N ALA A 726 -8.83 -30.35 -2.80
CA ALA A 726 -8.73 -30.91 -1.46
C ALA A 726 -7.28 -31.16 -0.96
N ASP A 727 -6.29 -31.21 -1.85
CA ASP A 727 -4.87 -31.42 -1.51
C ASP A 727 -4.02 -30.15 -1.71
N LEU A 728 -4.58 -29.07 -2.27
CA LEU A 728 -3.84 -27.85 -2.56
C LEU A 728 -3.15 -27.27 -1.33
N TRP A 729 -3.76 -27.41 -0.16
CA TRP A 729 -3.21 -26.98 1.12
C TRP A 729 -1.84 -27.58 1.45
N LYS A 730 -1.55 -28.81 0.97
CA LYS A 730 -0.25 -29.48 1.20
C LYS A 730 0.89 -28.68 0.56
N ALA A 731 0.65 -28.06 -0.59
CA ALA A 731 1.65 -27.21 -1.26
C ALA A 731 2.06 -26.03 -0.37
N GLY A 732 1.16 -25.53 0.50
CA GLY A 732 1.47 -24.47 1.44
C GLY A 732 2.33 -24.89 2.63
N GLN A 733 2.43 -26.19 2.91
CA GLN A 733 3.23 -26.75 3.98
C GLN A 733 4.58 -27.30 3.53
N LEU A 734 4.83 -27.39 2.23
CA LEU A 734 6.12 -27.83 1.68
C LEU A 734 7.25 -26.91 2.13
N ALA A 735 8.24 -27.49 2.79
CA ALA A 735 9.48 -26.80 3.18
C ALA A 735 10.64 -27.19 2.24
N PRO A 736 11.65 -26.33 2.04
CA PRO A 736 12.87 -26.70 1.34
C PRO A 736 13.48 -28.01 1.89
N GLY A 737 13.82 -28.93 0.98
CA GLY A 737 14.34 -30.25 1.34
C GLY A 737 13.28 -31.34 1.52
N ASP A 738 11.99 -31.00 1.62
CA ASP A 738 10.91 -32.00 1.62
C ASP A 738 10.91 -32.81 0.32
N THR A 739 10.36 -34.03 0.41
CA THR A 739 10.15 -34.91 -0.75
C THR A 739 8.66 -34.98 -1.09
N VAL A 740 8.32 -34.90 -2.38
CA VAL A 740 6.95 -34.89 -2.89
C VAL A 740 6.78 -35.95 -3.97
N ARG A 741 5.78 -36.82 -3.82
CA ARG A 741 5.33 -37.74 -4.87
C ARG A 741 3.91 -37.38 -5.30
N PHE A 742 3.68 -37.33 -6.61
CA PHE A 742 2.36 -37.09 -7.17
C PHE A 742 1.56 -38.39 -7.33
N ALA A 743 0.40 -38.46 -6.70
CA ALA A 743 -0.54 -39.56 -6.86
C ALA A 743 -1.61 -39.17 -7.87
N VAL A 744 -1.57 -39.75 -9.08
CA VAL A 744 -2.62 -39.53 -10.08
C VAL A 744 -3.90 -40.22 -9.61
N VAL A 745 -5.03 -39.48 -9.61
CA VAL A 745 -6.35 -39.95 -9.18
C VAL A 745 -7.41 -39.68 -10.26
N ASP A 746 -8.62 -40.20 -10.07
CA ASP A 746 -9.79 -39.97 -10.92
C ASP A 746 -10.74 -38.88 -10.37
N ASP A 747 -11.70 -38.42 -11.19
CA ASP A 747 -12.64 -37.36 -10.80
C ASP A 747 -13.51 -37.74 -9.58
N PRO A 748 -14.06 -38.98 -9.45
CA PRO A 748 -14.79 -39.38 -8.25
C PRO A 748 -13.95 -39.30 -6.97
N THR A 749 -12.67 -39.69 -7.02
CA THR A 749 -11.77 -39.57 -5.87
C THR A 749 -11.53 -38.11 -5.50
N ALA A 750 -11.33 -37.23 -6.47
CA ALA A 750 -11.17 -35.80 -6.24
C ALA A 750 -12.43 -35.18 -5.59
N ALA A 751 -13.62 -35.49 -6.13
CA ALA A 751 -14.89 -35.00 -5.60
C ALA A 751 -15.16 -35.49 -4.16
N ALA A 752 -14.95 -36.77 -3.88
CA ALA A 752 -15.13 -37.33 -2.53
C ALA A 752 -14.14 -36.73 -1.52
N ALA A 753 -12.91 -36.41 -1.97
CA ALA A 753 -11.92 -35.75 -1.14
C ALA A 753 -12.35 -34.33 -0.75
N LEU A 754 -12.87 -33.56 -1.72
CA LEU A 754 -13.39 -32.21 -1.48
C LEU A 754 -14.61 -32.23 -0.57
N GLU A 755 -15.57 -33.13 -0.81
CA GLU A 755 -16.76 -33.28 0.04
C GLU A 755 -16.37 -33.59 1.49
N THR A 756 -15.41 -34.49 1.70
CA THR A 756 -14.96 -34.84 3.06
C THR A 756 -14.26 -33.66 3.74
N GLN A 757 -13.44 -32.91 3.00
CA GLN A 757 -12.78 -31.72 3.53
C GLN A 757 -13.79 -30.63 3.93
N GLU A 758 -14.79 -30.36 3.09
CA GLU A 758 -15.84 -29.38 3.38
C GLU A 758 -16.70 -29.83 4.57
N ALA A 759 -17.01 -31.13 4.70
CA ALA A 759 -17.70 -31.68 5.87
C ALA A 759 -16.87 -31.49 7.16
N LEU A 760 -15.56 -31.76 7.09
CA LEU A 760 -14.62 -31.53 8.19
C LEU A 760 -14.64 -30.06 8.65
N ILE A 761 -14.56 -29.11 7.72
CA ILE A 761 -14.60 -27.68 8.04
C ILE A 761 -15.97 -27.30 8.61
N ALA A 762 -17.07 -27.74 8.00
CA ALA A 762 -18.41 -27.33 8.44
C ALA A 762 -18.75 -27.87 9.85
N GLN A 763 -18.40 -29.13 10.13
CA GLN A 763 -18.84 -29.86 11.32
C GLN A 763 -17.76 -29.98 12.39
N LEU A 764 -16.50 -29.60 12.10
CA LEU A 764 -15.33 -29.94 12.93
C LEU A 764 -15.26 -31.46 13.22
N GLY A 765 -15.76 -32.26 12.29
CA GLY A 765 -15.97 -33.70 12.41
C GLY A 765 -16.00 -34.35 11.02
N ALA A 766 -15.75 -35.66 10.98
CA ALA A 766 -15.44 -36.51 9.82
C ALA A 766 -13.94 -36.68 9.56
N ALA A 767 -13.49 -37.94 9.62
CA ALA A 767 -12.11 -38.32 9.32
C ALA A 767 -11.82 -38.12 7.83
N PRO A 768 -10.62 -37.67 7.45
CA PRO A 768 -10.24 -37.58 6.05
C PRO A 768 -10.35 -38.96 5.38
N PRO A 769 -10.78 -39.02 4.10
CA PRO A 769 -10.85 -40.29 3.41
C PRO A 769 -9.41 -40.79 3.27
N ARG A 770 -9.19 -42.09 3.52
CA ARG A 770 -7.87 -42.68 3.32
C ARG A 770 -7.47 -42.45 1.85
N PRO A 771 -6.23 -42.00 1.57
CA PRO A 771 -5.79 -41.82 0.19
C PRO A 771 -6.09 -43.10 -0.60
N ALA A 772 -6.87 -42.98 -1.67
CA ALA A 772 -7.04 -44.08 -2.59
C ALA A 772 -5.65 -44.47 -3.14
N PRO A 773 -5.38 -45.76 -3.39
CA PRO A 773 -4.16 -46.16 -4.08
C PRO A 773 -4.05 -45.36 -5.38
N ALA A 774 -2.85 -44.86 -5.71
CA ALA A 774 -2.63 -44.18 -6.98
C ALA A 774 -3.04 -45.13 -8.11
N VAL A 775 -4.03 -44.72 -8.90
CA VAL A 775 -4.37 -45.39 -10.15
C VAL A 775 -3.59 -44.63 -11.20
N ILE A 776 -2.39 -45.12 -11.53
CA ILE A 776 -1.66 -44.60 -12.68
C ILE A 776 -2.41 -45.08 -13.91
N ASP A 777 -3.46 -44.35 -14.27
CA ASP A 777 -4.16 -44.56 -15.53
C ASP A 777 -3.36 -43.82 -16.62
N VAL A 778 -2.37 -44.52 -17.18
CA VAL A 778 -1.63 -44.05 -18.36
C VAL A 778 -2.52 -43.88 -19.59
N GLU A 779 -3.77 -44.37 -19.55
CA GLU A 779 -4.78 -44.15 -20.60
C GLU A 779 -5.72 -42.96 -20.31
N ALA A 780 -5.70 -42.39 -19.09
CA ALA A 780 -6.51 -41.22 -18.73
C ALA A 780 -6.02 -39.96 -19.45
N SER A 781 -6.58 -39.74 -20.64
CA SER A 781 -6.29 -38.55 -21.44
C SER A 781 -6.81 -37.28 -20.74
N PRO A 782 -6.00 -36.21 -20.65
CA PRO A 782 -6.50 -34.90 -20.22
C PRO A 782 -7.41 -34.25 -21.28
N ILE A 783 -7.51 -34.81 -22.49
CA ILE A 783 -8.42 -34.35 -23.55
C ILE A 783 -9.81 -34.96 -23.27
N LEU A 784 -10.73 -34.12 -22.80
CA LEU A 784 -12.11 -34.50 -22.45
C LEU A 784 -12.98 -34.67 -23.69
N ARG A 785 -12.77 -33.83 -24.71
CA ARG A 785 -13.49 -33.87 -25.99
C ARG A 785 -12.71 -33.13 -27.06
N GLU A 786 -12.82 -33.61 -28.29
CA GLU A 786 -12.34 -32.95 -29.50
C GLU A 786 -13.50 -32.75 -30.46
N LEU A 787 -13.64 -31.52 -30.98
CA LEU A 787 -14.48 -31.23 -32.13
C LEU A 787 -13.56 -31.03 -33.33
N PRO A 788 -13.70 -31.82 -34.41
CA PRO A 788 -12.92 -31.60 -35.62
C PRO A 788 -13.29 -30.26 -36.24
N GLN A 789 -12.38 -29.72 -37.05
CA GLN A 789 -12.66 -28.55 -37.87
C GLN A 789 -13.87 -28.83 -38.79
N ASP A 790 -14.80 -27.88 -38.85
CA ASP A 790 -16.03 -28.00 -39.64
C ASP A 790 -16.48 -26.64 -40.17
N GLY A 791 -16.45 -26.45 -41.49
CA GLY A 791 -16.73 -25.17 -42.14
C GLY A 791 -15.88 -24.02 -41.55
N HIS A 792 -16.57 -23.04 -40.96
CA HIS A 792 -15.96 -21.87 -40.31
C HIS A 792 -15.53 -22.10 -38.85
N ARG A 793 -15.88 -23.25 -38.25
CA ARG A 793 -15.45 -23.61 -36.89
C ARG A 793 -14.05 -24.24 -36.95
N PRO A 794 -13.03 -23.65 -36.29
CA PRO A 794 -11.72 -24.28 -36.16
C PRO A 794 -11.83 -25.55 -35.29
N ARG A 795 -10.83 -26.43 -35.36
CA ARG A 795 -10.70 -27.55 -34.41
C ARG A 795 -10.79 -27.03 -32.96
N VAL A 796 -11.57 -27.69 -32.11
CA VAL A 796 -11.73 -27.32 -30.69
C VAL A 796 -11.30 -28.48 -29.82
N LEU A 797 -10.41 -28.21 -28.87
CA LEU A 797 -10.01 -29.16 -27.83
C LEU A 797 -10.50 -28.68 -26.47
N TYR A 798 -11.15 -29.58 -25.74
CA TYR A 798 -11.53 -29.35 -24.34
C TYR A 798 -10.64 -30.20 -23.46
N ARG A 799 -9.84 -29.55 -22.61
CA ARG A 799 -8.88 -30.20 -21.72
C ARG A 799 -9.25 -30.02 -20.26
N ARG A 800 -9.03 -31.07 -19.47
CA ARG A 800 -9.06 -31.00 -18.02
C ARG A 800 -7.93 -30.09 -17.53
N GLN A 801 -8.21 -29.22 -16.55
CA GLN A 801 -7.20 -28.39 -15.90
C GLN A 801 -7.42 -28.43 -14.38
N GLY A 802 -7.30 -29.62 -13.80
CA GLY A 802 -7.71 -29.89 -12.41
C GLY A 802 -9.20 -30.16 -12.26
N ASP A 803 -9.68 -30.21 -11.02
CA ASP A 803 -11.09 -30.46 -10.67
C ASP A 803 -11.96 -29.20 -10.65
N GLN A 804 -11.35 -28.02 -10.67
CA GLN A 804 -12.03 -26.70 -10.65
C GLN A 804 -11.84 -25.89 -11.94
N HIS A 805 -11.11 -26.39 -12.95
CA HIS A 805 -10.91 -25.64 -14.20
C HIS A 805 -10.98 -26.54 -15.44
N LEU A 806 -11.41 -25.93 -16.55
CA LEU A 806 -11.44 -26.53 -17.89
C LEU A 806 -10.85 -25.55 -18.90
N LEU A 807 -9.96 -26.05 -19.77
CA LEU A 807 -9.30 -25.27 -20.80
C LEU A 807 -9.87 -25.59 -22.19
N VAL A 808 -10.39 -24.59 -22.88
CA VAL A 808 -10.83 -24.66 -24.28
C VAL A 808 -9.69 -24.16 -25.16
N GLU A 809 -9.29 -24.90 -26.19
CA GLU A 809 -8.23 -24.52 -27.12
C GLU A 809 -8.70 -24.58 -28.57
N TYR A 810 -8.33 -23.58 -29.37
CA TYR A 810 -8.73 -23.51 -30.79
C TYR A 810 -7.59 -23.69 -31.77
N GLY A 811 -7.84 -24.42 -32.85
CA GLY A 811 -6.98 -24.48 -34.03
C GLY A 811 -5.59 -25.08 -33.79
N PRO A 812 -4.65 -24.89 -34.72
CA PRO A 812 -3.24 -25.26 -34.54
C PRO A 812 -2.53 -24.34 -33.52
N ILE A 813 -1.31 -24.72 -33.11
CA ILE A 813 -0.46 -23.96 -32.19
C ILE A 813 0.28 -22.88 -32.98
N VAL A 814 -0.43 -21.81 -33.33
CA VAL A 814 0.09 -20.65 -34.09
C VAL A 814 -0.46 -19.34 -33.53
N LEU A 815 0.21 -18.22 -33.81
CA LEU A 815 -0.34 -16.89 -33.54
C LEU A 815 -1.34 -16.49 -34.64
N ASP A 816 -2.63 -16.63 -34.34
CA ASP A 816 -3.73 -16.23 -35.24
C ASP A 816 -4.77 -15.35 -34.51
N LEU A 817 -4.98 -14.14 -35.04
CA LEU A 817 -5.93 -13.18 -34.48
C LEU A 817 -7.38 -13.66 -34.66
N GLU A 818 -7.70 -14.46 -35.67
CA GLU A 818 -9.05 -15.01 -35.86
C GLU A 818 -9.41 -15.99 -34.74
N LEU A 819 -8.45 -16.84 -34.34
CA LEU A 819 -8.62 -17.74 -33.19
C LEU A 819 -8.84 -16.93 -31.91
N ARG A 820 -8.09 -15.84 -31.71
CA ARG A 820 -8.28 -14.96 -30.55
C ARG A 820 -9.62 -14.27 -30.52
N LEU A 821 -10.12 -13.82 -31.68
CA LEU A 821 -11.46 -13.24 -31.78
C LEU A 821 -12.54 -14.29 -31.45
N ARG A 822 -12.38 -15.53 -31.91
CA ARG A 822 -13.31 -16.61 -31.55
C ARG A 822 -13.36 -16.89 -30.05
N ILE A 823 -12.20 -16.86 -29.38
CA ILE A 823 -12.11 -16.95 -27.91
C ILE A 823 -12.88 -15.81 -27.25
N HIS A 824 -12.76 -14.60 -27.78
CA HIS A 824 -13.51 -13.48 -27.23
C HIS A 824 -15.01 -13.62 -27.46
N ALA A 825 -15.43 -14.12 -28.62
CA ALA A 825 -16.83 -14.40 -28.88
C ALA A 825 -17.38 -15.45 -27.89
N LEU A 826 -16.63 -16.52 -27.61
CA LEU A 826 -16.98 -17.50 -26.57
C LEU A 826 -17.03 -16.87 -25.18
N LEU A 827 -16.04 -16.05 -24.82
CA LEU A 827 -16.01 -15.32 -23.54
C LEU A 827 -17.28 -14.48 -23.36
N LEU A 828 -17.67 -13.69 -24.37
CA LEU A 828 -18.85 -12.84 -24.33
C LEU A 828 -20.15 -13.66 -24.25
N ASP A 829 -20.25 -14.78 -24.98
CA ASP A 829 -21.42 -15.69 -24.90
C ASP A 829 -21.57 -16.30 -23.50
N LEU A 830 -20.47 -16.72 -22.87
CA LEU A 830 -20.49 -17.28 -21.51
C LEU A 830 -20.77 -16.21 -20.44
N GLN A 831 -20.20 -15.01 -20.57
CA GLN A 831 -20.50 -13.88 -19.68
C GLN A 831 -21.98 -13.48 -19.76
N ALA A 832 -22.56 -13.45 -20.97
CA ALA A 832 -23.97 -13.13 -21.16
C ALA A 832 -24.91 -14.19 -20.55
N GLN A 833 -24.49 -15.45 -20.47
CA GLN A 833 -25.27 -16.52 -19.84
C GLN A 833 -25.26 -16.46 -18.32
N ALA A 834 -24.26 -15.82 -17.69
CA ALA A 834 -24.11 -15.73 -16.23
C ALA A 834 -24.29 -17.08 -15.50
N LEU A 835 -23.58 -18.11 -15.97
CA LEU A 835 -23.74 -19.49 -15.52
C LEU A 835 -23.46 -19.63 -14.01
N GLU A 836 -24.43 -20.21 -13.27
CA GLU A 836 -24.23 -20.53 -11.87
C GLU A 836 -23.08 -21.53 -11.69
N GLY A 837 -22.16 -21.23 -10.79
CA GLY A 837 -20.99 -22.06 -10.50
C GLY A 837 -19.72 -21.68 -11.28
N VAL A 838 -19.80 -20.85 -12.33
CA VAL A 838 -18.60 -20.25 -12.93
C VAL A 838 -18.09 -19.13 -12.02
N ILE A 839 -16.78 -19.13 -11.76
CA ILE A 839 -16.08 -18.17 -10.89
C ILE A 839 -15.39 -17.12 -11.76
N ASP A 840 -14.49 -17.55 -12.66
CA ASP A 840 -13.70 -16.67 -13.54
C ASP A 840 -13.62 -17.25 -14.96
N LEU A 841 -13.48 -16.36 -15.95
CA LEU A 841 -13.23 -16.70 -17.35
C LEU A 841 -11.97 -15.98 -17.82
N THR A 842 -10.91 -16.73 -18.14
CA THR A 842 -9.60 -16.15 -18.45
C THR A 842 -9.16 -16.47 -19.86
N PRO A 843 -9.14 -15.49 -20.79
CA PRO A 843 -8.71 -15.70 -22.16
C PRO A 843 -7.18 -15.72 -22.25
N GLY A 844 -6.64 -16.76 -22.89
CA GLY A 844 -5.27 -16.81 -23.39
C GLY A 844 -5.19 -16.35 -24.85
N ILE A 845 -4.05 -16.61 -25.49
CA ILE A 845 -3.84 -16.28 -26.91
C ILE A 845 -4.74 -17.12 -27.82
N ARG A 846 -4.75 -18.45 -27.60
CA ARG A 846 -5.51 -19.42 -28.38
C ARG A 846 -6.37 -20.36 -27.52
N SER A 847 -6.65 -19.93 -26.28
CA SER A 847 -7.46 -20.69 -25.34
C SER A 847 -8.39 -19.82 -24.50
N LEU A 848 -9.40 -20.44 -23.89
CA LEU A 848 -10.21 -19.87 -22.80
C LEU A 848 -10.21 -20.84 -21.63
N GLN A 849 -9.81 -20.38 -20.45
CA GLN A 849 -10.01 -21.14 -19.21
C GLN A 849 -11.34 -20.76 -18.57
N VAL A 850 -12.07 -21.77 -18.12
CA VAL A 850 -13.26 -21.63 -17.27
C VAL A 850 -12.91 -22.15 -15.88
N HIS A 851 -12.85 -21.25 -14.89
CA HIS A 851 -12.73 -21.59 -13.47
C HIS A 851 -14.14 -21.73 -12.89
N TYR A 852 -14.46 -22.86 -12.26
CA TYR A 852 -15.80 -23.17 -11.77
C TYR A 852 -15.78 -23.95 -10.44
N ASP A 853 -16.81 -23.79 -9.61
CA ASP A 853 -17.04 -24.60 -8.42
C ASP A 853 -17.68 -25.94 -8.83
N SER A 854 -16.90 -27.01 -8.77
CA SER A 854 -17.32 -28.35 -9.21
C SER A 854 -18.47 -28.95 -8.41
N ARG A 855 -18.76 -28.41 -7.22
CA ARG A 855 -19.90 -28.81 -6.38
C ARG A 855 -21.22 -28.22 -6.87
N ARG A 856 -21.15 -27.11 -7.62
CA ARG A 856 -22.31 -26.39 -8.19
C ARG A 856 -22.50 -26.68 -9.67
N LEU A 857 -21.41 -26.85 -10.41
CA LEU A 857 -21.41 -27.13 -11.85
C LEU A 857 -20.50 -28.30 -12.17
N SER A 858 -21.06 -29.42 -12.62
CA SER A 858 -20.24 -30.59 -13.00
C SER A 858 -19.48 -30.36 -14.30
N GLN A 859 -18.30 -30.97 -14.43
CA GLN A 859 -17.48 -30.90 -15.64
C GLN A 859 -18.23 -31.36 -16.90
N ALA A 860 -18.99 -32.45 -16.80
CA ALA A 860 -19.80 -32.96 -17.90
C ALA A 860 -20.84 -31.93 -18.36
N ARG A 861 -21.51 -31.27 -17.41
CA ARG A 861 -22.50 -30.23 -17.73
C ARG A 861 -21.84 -29.00 -18.35
N LEU A 862 -20.71 -28.55 -17.82
CA LEU A 862 -19.94 -27.45 -18.39
C LEU A 862 -19.50 -27.78 -19.82
N LEU A 863 -19.00 -28.99 -20.07
CA LEU A 863 -18.59 -29.44 -21.39
C LEU A 863 -19.73 -29.40 -22.40
N ASP A 864 -20.93 -29.86 -22.02
CA ASP A 864 -22.10 -29.80 -22.90
C ASP A 864 -22.52 -28.35 -23.20
N ILE A 865 -22.41 -27.44 -22.22
CA ILE A 865 -22.67 -26.01 -22.42
C ILE A 865 -21.67 -25.40 -23.41
N LEU A 866 -20.38 -25.74 -23.26
CA LEU A 866 -19.32 -25.24 -24.13
C LEU A 866 -19.42 -25.76 -25.56
N VAL A 867 -19.80 -27.03 -25.74
CA VAL A 867 -20.08 -27.58 -27.08
C VAL A 867 -21.30 -26.89 -27.70
N ALA A 868 -22.37 -26.70 -26.94
CA ALA A 868 -23.54 -25.96 -27.43
C ALA A 868 -23.23 -24.49 -27.75
N ALA A 869 -22.26 -23.88 -27.05
CA ALA A 869 -21.79 -22.53 -27.35
C ALA A 869 -21.08 -22.47 -28.70
N GLU A 870 -20.25 -23.47 -29.04
CA GLU A 870 -19.61 -23.52 -30.36
C GLU A 870 -20.60 -23.54 -31.52
N ASP A 871 -21.71 -24.27 -31.35
CA ASP A 871 -22.77 -24.34 -32.36
C ASP A 871 -23.52 -22.99 -32.46
N ARG A 872 -23.71 -22.27 -31.35
CA ARG A 872 -24.32 -20.92 -31.34
C ARG A 872 -23.43 -19.86 -31.99
N LEU A 873 -22.12 -19.93 -31.77
CA LEU A 873 -21.17 -18.95 -32.31
C LEU A 873 -21.14 -18.94 -33.84
N GLY A 874 -21.36 -20.10 -34.49
CA GLY A 874 -21.37 -20.20 -35.94
C GLY A 874 -20.08 -19.66 -36.59
N GLY A 875 -20.23 -18.98 -37.74
CA GLY A 875 -19.17 -18.20 -38.39
C GLY A 875 -19.06 -16.78 -37.82
N LEU A 876 -17.86 -16.18 -37.90
CA LEU A 876 -17.56 -14.86 -37.32
C LEU A 876 -17.33 -13.78 -38.38
N ASP A 877 -17.84 -13.95 -39.60
CA ASP A 877 -17.47 -13.10 -40.75
C ASP A 877 -17.75 -11.60 -40.52
N ASP A 878 -18.84 -11.27 -39.82
CA ASP A 878 -19.23 -9.90 -39.44
C ASP A 878 -18.91 -9.57 -37.97
N PHE A 879 -18.06 -10.35 -37.31
CA PHE A 879 -17.73 -10.12 -35.89
C PHE A 879 -16.98 -8.80 -35.71
N GLU A 880 -17.53 -7.96 -34.84
CA GLU A 880 -16.99 -6.66 -34.49
C GLU A 880 -16.96 -6.46 -32.98
N ILE A 881 -15.95 -5.73 -32.50
CA ILE A 881 -15.74 -5.48 -31.08
C ILE A 881 -15.32 -4.03 -30.84
N PRO A 882 -15.74 -3.41 -29.73
CA PRO A 882 -15.19 -2.13 -29.30
C PRO A 882 -13.67 -2.25 -29.13
N SER A 883 -12.93 -1.26 -29.62
CA SER A 883 -11.47 -1.21 -29.52
C SER A 883 -11.03 0.22 -29.31
N ARG A 884 -10.16 0.49 -28.33
CA ARG A 884 -9.64 1.84 -28.10
C ARG A 884 -8.23 1.95 -28.65
N VAL A 885 -7.90 3.06 -29.31
CA VAL A 885 -6.50 3.40 -29.63
C VAL A 885 -5.91 4.19 -28.48
N VAL A 886 -4.99 3.56 -27.74
CA VAL A 886 -4.38 4.14 -26.53
C VAL A 886 -2.98 4.65 -26.88
N HIS A 887 -2.82 5.97 -26.87
CA HIS A 887 -1.55 6.62 -27.20
C HIS A 887 -0.67 6.77 -25.96
N LEU A 888 0.43 6.03 -25.89
CA LEU A 888 1.35 6.02 -24.76
C LEU A 888 2.68 6.71 -25.08
N PRO A 889 3.23 7.55 -24.18
CA PRO A 889 4.59 8.07 -24.33
C PRO A 889 5.60 6.93 -24.17
N LEU A 890 6.62 6.88 -25.02
CA LEU A 890 7.71 5.91 -24.93
C LEU A 890 9.06 6.62 -24.94
N SER A 891 9.84 6.42 -23.88
CA SER A 891 11.27 6.72 -23.84
C SER A 891 12.01 5.57 -24.51
N TRP A 892 12.52 5.82 -25.72
CA TRP A 892 13.33 4.87 -26.48
C TRP A 892 14.74 4.81 -25.89
N LYS A 893 15.32 3.61 -25.72
CA LYS A 893 16.64 3.45 -25.07
C LYS A 893 16.70 4.07 -23.67
N ASP A 894 15.60 3.95 -22.91
CA ASP A 894 15.51 4.50 -21.56
C ASP A 894 16.63 3.98 -20.65
N PRO A 895 17.28 4.81 -19.80
CA PRO A 895 18.35 4.37 -18.90
C PRO A 895 17.98 3.17 -18.02
N ALA A 896 16.70 3.01 -17.67
CA ALA A 896 16.24 1.89 -16.86
C ALA A 896 16.45 0.53 -17.55
N ILE A 897 16.36 0.45 -18.89
CA ILE A 897 16.55 -0.83 -19.60
C ILE A 897 18.01 -1.29 -19.52
N TYR A 898 18.96 -0.37 -19.64
CA TYR A 898 20.38 -0.67 -19.56
C TYR A 898 20.78 -1.03 -18.13
N GLN A 899 20.23 -0.34 -17.13
CA GLN A 899 20.39 -0.74 -15.73
C GLN A 899 19.92 -2.19 -15.49
N THR A 900 18.80 -2.59 -16.10
CA THR A 900 18.28 -3.96 -16.02
C THR A 900 19.20 -4.97 -16.72
N ILE A 901 19.72 -4.64 -17.90
CA ILE A 901 20.65 -5.51 -18.65
C ILE A 901 21.97 -5.65 -17.89
N ASP A 902 22.52 -4.56 -17.36
CA ASP A 902 23.76 -4.58 -16.58
C ASP A 902 23.62 -5.47 -15.34
N LYS A 903 22.52 -5.35 -14.59
CA LYS A 903 22.23 -6.24 -13.46
C LYS A 903 22.13 -7.70 -13.88
N TYR A 904 21.51 -7.99 -15.02
CA TYR A 904 21.42 -9.34 -15.56
C TYR A 904 22.81 -9.91 -15.91
N MET A 905 23.64 -9.12 -16.59
CA MET A 905 24.99 -9.53 -16.95
C MET A 905 25.85 -9.78 -15.72
N GLN A 906 25.72 -8.96 -14.68
CA GLN A 906 26.49 -9.10 -13.43
C GLN A 906 26.08 -10.32 -12.60
N ALA A 907 24.78 -10.62 -12.53
CA ALA A 907 24.23 -11.57 -11.57
C ALA A 907 23.77 -12.91 -12.18
N VAL A 908 23.52 -12.95 -13.49
CA VAL A 908 22.92 -14.12 -14.15
C VAL A 908 23.77 -14.61 -15.30
N ARG A 909 24.01 -13.77 -16.31
CA ARG A 909 24.68 -14.19 -17.54
C ARG A 909 25.18 -13.02 -18.38
N ASP A 910 26.49 -12.85 -18.49
CA ASP A 910 27.14 -11.79 -19.26
C ASP A 910 27.40 -12.14 -20.73
N ASP A 911 27.41 -13.42 -21.09
CA ASP A 911 27.74 -13.93 -22.42
C ASP A 911 26.52 -14.21 -23.33
N ALA A 912 25.31 -13.81 -22.90
CA ALA A 912 24.09 -14.12 -23.62
C ALA A 912 24.04 -13.43 -25.01
N PRO A 913 23.54 -14.08 -26.08
CA PRO A 913 23.52 -13.52 -27.44
C PRO A 913 22.77 -12.19 -27.61
N TRP A 914 21.85 -11.89 -26.70
CA TRP A 914 21.08 -10.63 -26.67
C TRP A 914 21.73 -9.52 -25.84
N CYS A 915 22.85 -9.80 -25.17
CA CYS A 915 23.62 -8.82 -24.41
C CYS A 915 24.85 -8.35 -25.22
N PRO A 916 25.33 -7.12 -25.02
CA PRO A 916 24.84 -6.12 -24.07
C PRO A 916 23.69 -5.24 -24.60
N ASP A 917 23.22 -5.44 -25.85
CA ASP A 917 22.20 -4.59 -26.47
C ASP A 917 21.06 -5.41 -27.08
N ASN A 918 19.94 -5.44 -26.38
CA ASN A 918 18.71 -6.11 -26.81
C ASN A 918 18.15 -5.56 -28.12
N ILE A 919 18.30 -4.25 -28.38
CA ILE A 919 17.75 -3.62 -29.59
C ILE A 919 18.59 -4.03 -30.80
N GLU A 920 19.90 -4.12 -30.63
CA GLU A 920 20.80 -4.68 -31.64
C GLU A 920 20.42 -6.14 -31.93
N PHE A 921 20.16 -6.94 -30.90
CA PHE A 921 19.69 -8.31 -31.08
C PHE A 921 18.36 -8.38 -31.85
N ILE A 922 17.37 -7.56 -31.49
CA ILE A 922 16.09 -7.47 -32.21
C ILE A 922 16.32 -7.18 -33.70
N ARG A 923 17.20 -6.21 -34.01
CA ARG A 923 17.56 -5.89 -35.40
C ARG A 923 18.16 -7.12 -36.11
N ARG A 924 19.15 -7.75 -35.49
CA ARG A 924 19.92 -8.86 -36.06
C ARG A 924 19.04 -10.06 -36.36
N VAL A 925 18.28 -10.53 -35.37
CA VAL A 925 17.43 -11.74 -35.48
C VAL A 925 16.26 -11.56 -36.45
N ASN A 926 15.84 -10.32 -36.73
CA ASN A 926 14.80 -10.01 -37.72
C ASN A 926 15.36 -9.63 -39.10
N GLY A 927 16.69 -9.65 -39.28
CA GLY A 927 17.34 -9.34 -40.56
C GLY A 927 17.16 -7.90 -41.03
N LEU A 928 17.02 -6.94 -40.11
CA LEU A 928 16.82 -5.52 -40.41
C LEU A 928 18.14 -4.79 -40.70
N ASN A 929 18.09 -3.70 -41.47
CA ASN A 929 19.31 -3.02 -41.94
C ASN A 929 19.98 -2.22 -40.83
N GLY A 930 19.20 -1.67 -39.90
CA GLY A 930 19.69 -0.82 -38.80
C GLY A 930 18.75 -0.77 -37.61
N ILE A 931 19.23 -0.23 -36.49
CA ILE A 931 18.42 -0.01 -35.29
C ILE A 931 17.26 0.97 -35.59
N ASP A 932 17.46 1.91 -36.51
CA ASP A 932 16.42 2.86 -36.93
C ASP A 932 15.20 2.14 -37.55
N ASP A 933 15.40 1.00 -38.23
CA ASP A 933 14.30 0.18 -38.74
C ASP A 933 13.47 -0.41 -37.58
N VAL A 934 14.15 -0.87 -36.50
CA VAL A 934 13.48 -1.38 -35.30
C VAL A 934 12.64 -0.28 -34.66
N GLN A 935 13.26 0.89 -34.46
CA GLN A 935 12.59 2.04 -33.86
C GLN A 935 11.36 2.44 -34.68
N LYS A 936 11.52 2.58 -36.01
CA LYS A 936 10.42 2.91 -36.91
C LYS A 936 9.27 1.91 -36.81
N ILE A 937 9.56 0.61 -36.87
CA ILE A 937 8.53 -0.43 -36.74
C ILE A 937 7.80 -0.33 -35.40
N VAL A 938 8.52 -0.10 -34.30
CA VAL A 938 7.94 0.02 -32.96
C VAL A 938 6.97 1.22 -32.86
N PHE A 939 7.33 2.37 -33.42
CA PHE A 939 6.46 3.57 -33.39
C PHE A 939 5.33 3.53 -34.43
N ASP A 940 5.51 2.85 -35.57
CA ASP A 940 4.50 2.70 -36.62
C ASP A 940 3.46 1.59 -36.31
N ALA A 941 3.78 0.66 -35.41
CA ALA A 941 2.92 -0.45 -35.06
C ALA A 941 1.63 -0.04 -34.31
N ARG A 942 0.56 -0.80 -34.57
CA ARG A 942 -0.67 -0.83 -33.78
C ARG A 942 -0.70 -2.17 -33.04
N TYR A 943 -0.36 -2.16 -31.75
CA TYR A 943 -0.29 -3.38 -30.95
C TYR A 943 -1.66 -3.71 -30.36
N LEU A 944 -2.30 -4.75 -30.88
CA LEU A 944 -3.58 -5.24 -30.38
C LEU A 944 -3.35 -6.02 -29.09
N VAL A 945 -4.00 -5.59 -28.00
CA VAL A 945 -3.96 -6.25 -26.69
C VAL A 945 -4.75 -7.54 -26.76
N MET A 946 -4.05 -8.67 -26.73
CA MET A 946 -4.61 -10.02 -26.85
C MET A 946 -5.06 -10.54 -25.48
N GLY A 947 -4.34 -10.18 -24.43
CA GLY A 947 -4.62 -10.59 -23.06
C GLY A 947 -4.00 -9.61 -22.07
N LEU A 948 -4.35 -9.78 -20.80
CA LEU A 948 -3.85 -8.99 -19.69
C LEU A 948 -3.29 -9.93 -18.63
N GLY A 949 -2.34 -9.45 -17.83
CA GLY A 949 -1.70 -10.27 -16.80
C GLY A 949 -0.47 -11.05 -17.27
N ASP A 950 0.23 -10.61 -18.33
CA ASP A 950 1.52 -11.17 -18.81
C ASP A 950 2.70 -10.18 -18.59
N VAL A 951 3.28 -10.10 -17.38
CA VAL A 951 2.86 -10.79 -16.16
C VAL A 951 2.38 -9.81 -15.09
N TYR A 952 1.23 -10.13 -14.50
CA TYR A 952 0.55 -9.41 -13.41
C TYR A 952 -0.04 -8.03 -13.75
N LEU A 953 -1.03 -7.61 -12.94
CA LEU A 953 -1.52 -6.23 -12.80
C LEU A 953 -1.80 -5.49 -14.12
N GLY A 954 -2.57 -6.10 -15.01
CA GLY A 954 -2.96 -5.48 -16.28
C GLY A 954 -1.83 -5.34 -17.30
N ALA A 955 -0.67 -5.98 -17.08
CA ALA A 955 0.39 -6.07 -18.07
C ALA A 955 -0.16 -6.71 -19.37
N PRO A 956 -0.08 -6.04 -20.52
CA PRO A 956 -0.65 -6.57 -21.75
C PRO A 956 0.28 -7.63 -22.35
N VAL A 957 -0.32 -8.66 -22.94
CA VAL A 957 0.30 -9.38 -24.06
C VAL A 957 -0.33 -8.84 -25.33
N ALA A 958 0.47 -8.20 -26.17
CA ALA A 958 -0.01 -7.53 -27.37
C ALA A 958 0.80 -7.91 -28.60
N THR A 959 0.20 -7.86 -29.79
CA THR A 959 0.92 -8.11 -31.04
C THR A 959 0.48 -7.12 -32.12
N PRO A 960 1.38 -6.70 -33.03
CA PRO A 960 1.00 -5.84 -34.14
C PRO A 960 -0.12 -6.44 -35.01
N VAL A 961 -1.14 -5.63 -35.31
CA VAL A 961 -2.22 -5.99 -36.26
C VAL A 961 -1.63 -6.31 -37.63
N ASP A 962 -0.75 -5.44 -38.14
CA ASP A 962 -0.02 -5.67 -39.40
C ASP A 962 1.11 -6.70 -39.21
N PRO A 963 1.09 -7.86 -39.89
CA PRO A 963 2.14 -8.87 -39.78
C PRO A 963 3.55 -8.37 -40.13
N ARG A 964 3.67 -7.30 -40.92
CA ARG A 964 4.96 -6.69 -41.29
C ARG A 964 5.63 -5.94 -40.14
N HIS A 965 4.90 -5.70 -39.05
CA HIS A 965 5.45 -5.09 -37.83
C HIS A 965 5.75 -6.12 -36.73
N ARG A 966 5.44 -7.40 -36.94
CA ARG A 966 5.70 -8.48 -35.97
C ARG A 966 7.17 -8.88 -35.98
N LEU A 967 7.94 -8.14 -35.18
CA LEU A 967 9.31 -8.51 -34.82
C LEU A 967 9.27 -9.74 -33.93
N VAL A 968 10.09 -10.74 -34.24
CA VAL A 968 10.18 -12.00 -33.50
C VAL A 968 11.51 -12.05 -32.75
N THR A 969 11.47 -12.40 -31.48
CA THR A 969 12.65 -12.55 -30.61
C THR A 969 12.56 -13.83 -29.79
N THR A 970 13.64 -14.20 -29.11
CA THR A 970 13.54 -15.16 -27.99
C THR A 970 13.26 -14.44 -26.68
N LYS A 971 12.61 -15.12 -25.74
CA LYS A 971 12.64 -14.75 -24.32
C LYS A 971 14.08 -15.00 -23.77
N TYR A 972 14.47 -14.26 -22.73
CA TYR A 972 15.72 -14.45 -21.99
C TYR A 972 15.83 -15.88 -21.47
N ASN A 973 17.06 -16.40 -21.45
CA ASN A 973 17.35 -17.72 -20.91
C ASN A 973 18.72 -17.78 -20.19
N PRO A 974 18.75 -17.88 -18.84
CA PRO A 974 17.60 -17.79 -17.92
C PRO A 974 16.92 -16.42 -17.94
N ALA A 975 15.68 -16.34 -17.48
CA ALA A 975 14.94 -15.07 -17.36
C ALA A 975 15.62 -14.11 -16.37
N ARG A 976 15.36 -12.80 -16.51
CA ARG A 976 15.84 -11.80 -15.54
C ARG A 976 15.11 -11.97 -14.21
N THR A 977 15.82 -11.76 -13.11
CA THR A 977 15.26 -11.73 -11.76
C THR A 977 14.62 -10.40 -11.41
N TRP A 978 15.00 -9.31 -12.10
CA TRP A 978 14.52 -7.95 -11.82
C TRP A 978 14.29 -7.15 -13.11
N THR A 979 13.14 -6.49 -13.20
CA THR A 979 12.73 -5.56 -14.25
C THR A 979 11.87 -4.47 -13.59
N PRO A 980 12.17 -3.17 -13.75
CA PRO A 980 11.40 -2.10 -13.13
C PRO A 980 10.05 -1.91 -13.82
N PRO A 981 9.07 -1.27 -13.15
CA PRO A 981 7.73 -1.12 -13.68
C PRO A 981 7.69 -0.28 -14.96
N ASN A 982 6.85 -0.74 -15.88
CA ASN A 982 6.47 -0.19 -17.19
C ASN A 982 7.61 -0.09 -18.19
N VAL A 983 8.66 -0.91 -18.00
CA VAL A 983 9.56 -1.26 -19.09
C VAL A 983 8.76 -1.99 -20.18
N VAL A 984 9.14 -1.77 -21.43
CA VAL A 984 8.50 -2.35 -22.61
C VAL A 984 9.49 -3.27 -23.31
N GLY A 985 9.01 -4.46 -23.70
CA GLY A 985 9.85 -5.44 -24.38
C GLY A 985 9.10 -6.32 -25.38
N ILE A 986 9.85 -7.07 -26.19
CA ILE A 986 9.36 -8.06 -27.16
C ILE A 986 9.87 -9.46 -26.81
N GLY A 987 8.99 -10.44 -26.74
CA GLY A 987 9.31 -11.85 -26.49
C GLY A 987 8.48 -12.73 -27.42
N GLY A 988 9.13 -13.55 -28.25
CA GLY A 988 8.42 -14.17 -29.38
C GLY A 988 7.93 -13.08 -30.33
N ALA A 989 6.68 -13.18 -30.79
CA ALA A 989 6.01 -12.16 -31.61
C ALA A 989 5.15 -11.18 -30.77
N TYR A 990 5.36 -11.14 -29.44
CA TYR A 990 4.54 -10.39 -28.50
C TYR A 990 5.30 -9.22 -27.90
N MET A 991 4.58 -8.14 -27.63
CA MET A 991 5.01 -7.00 -26.85
C MET A 991 4.32 -7.02 -25.49
N CYS A 992 5.06 -6.69 -24.43
CA CYS A 992 4.51 -6.49 -23.10
C CYS A 992 4.94 -5.15 -22.50
N ILE A 993 4.13 -4.66 -21.55
CA ILE A 993 4.47 -3.56 -20.64
C ILE A 993 4.41 -4.13 -19.22
N TYR A 994 5.55 -4.19 -18.54
CA TYR A 994 5.61 -4.76 -17.18
C TYR A 994 4.75 -3.91 -16.22
N GLY A 995 3.67 -4.46 -15.67
CA GLY A 995 2.72 -3.71 -14.82
C GLY A 995 3.33 -3.25 -13.49
N MET A 996 4.28 -4.04 -12.98
CA MET A 996 4.96 -3.84 -11.70
C MET A 996 6.43 -4.24 -11.78
N GLU A 997 7.17 -4.01 -10.69
CA GLU A 997 8.53 -4.52 -10.56
C GLU A 997 8.53 -6.05 -10.42
N GLY A 998 9.40 -6.76 -11.14
CA GLY A 998 9.48 -8.21 -10.99
C GLY A 998 10.38 -8.91 -12.01
N PRO A 999 10.40 -10.25 -12.03
CA PRO A 999 11.15 -11.02 -13.03
C PRO A 999 10.58 -10.80 -14.43
N GLY A 1000 11.41 -11.02 -15.46
CA GLY A 1000 11.00 -10.75 -16.84
C GLY A 1000 11.85 -11.46 -17.90
N GLY A 1001 11.16 -11.96 -18.94
CA GLY A 1001 11.78 -12.68 -20.05
C GLY A 1001 11.91 -11.90 -21.37
N TYR A 1002 11.27 -10.75 -21.54
CA TYR A 1002 11.16 -10.11 -22.87
C TYR A 1002 12.41 -9.27 -23.19
N GLN A 1003 12.74 -9.11 -24.47
CA GLN A 1003 13.84 -8.26 -24.93
C GLN A 1003 13.46 -6.78 -24.83
N LEU A 1004 14.25 -5.98 -24.12
CA LEU A 1004 13.88 -4.62 -23.72
C LEU A 1004 14.25 -3.58 -24.79
N PHE A 1005 13.41 -2.57 -24.99
CA PHE A 1005 13.70 -1.48 -25.93
C PHE A 1005 13.35 -0.07 -25.42
N GLY A 1006 12.52 0.05 -24.38
CA GLY A 1006 12.15 1.34 -23.83
C GLY A 1006 11.31 1.26 -22.56
N ARG A 1007 10.80 2.41 -22.12
CA ARG A 1007 9.93 2.52 -20.93
C ARG A 1007 8.78 3.48 -21.18
N THR A 1008 7.63 3.20 -20.59
CA THR A 1008 6.41 4.02 -20.70
C THR A 1008 5.86 4.41 -19.33
N ILE A 1009 4.67 4.99 -19.31
CA ILE A 1009 3.91 5.36 -18.10
C ILE A 1009 3.21 4.14 -17.48
N GLN A 1010 2.60 4.35 -16.33
CA GLN A 1010 1.90 3.33 -15.56
C GLN A 1010 0.70 2.79 -16.34
N VAL A 1011 0.61 1.46 -16.46
CA VAL A 1011 -0.60 0.75 -16.94
C VAL A 1011 -1.50 0.28 -15.80
N TRP A 1012 -1.05 0.49 -14.56
CA TRP A 1012 -1.75 0.17 -13.32
C TRP A 1012 -1.68 1.36 -12.35
N ASN A 1013 -2.81 1.72 -11.75
CA ASN A 1013 -2.93 2.74 -10.72
C ASN A 1013 -3.70 2.16 -9.53
N THR A 1014 -2.96 1.74 -8.51
CA THR A 1014 -3.50 0.97 -7.39
C THR A 1014 -4.65 1.69 -6.67
N TRP A 1015 -4.52 3.00 -6.47
CA TRP A 1015 -5.38 3.74 -5.54
C TRP A 1015 -6.25 4.79 -6.20
N ARG A 1016 -5.75 5.48 -7.24
CA ARG A 1016 -6.42 6.66 -7.79
C ARG A 1016 -7.22 6.35 -9.04
N GLN A 1017 -8.43 6.88 -9.07
CA GLN A 1017 -9.23 7.01 -10.29
C GLN A 1017 -8.91 8.35 -10.95
N THR A 1018 -8.78 8.34 -12.28
CA THR A 1018 -8.45 9.49 -13.12
C THR A 1018 -9.18 9.36 -14.46
N ASP A 1019 -9.00 10.31 -15.38
CA ASP A 1019 -9.57 10.21 -16.73
C ASP A 1019 -9.12 8.95 -17.51
N ALA A 1020 -7.99 8.36 -17.13
CA ALA A 1020 -7.47 7.13 -17.75
C ALA A 1020 -7.75 5.85 -16.93
N PHE A 1021 -8.03 5.99 -15.63
CA PHE A 1021 -8.31 4.89 -14.69
C PHE A 1021 -9.72 5.07 -14.14
N THR A 1022 -10.70 4.45 -14.78
CA THR A 1022 -12.14 4.68 -14.56
C THR A 1022 -12.86 3.44 -14.05
N ASP A 1023 -14.12 3.60 -13.64
CA ASP A 1023 -15.03 2.51 -13.30
C ASP A 1023 -14.56 1.62 -12.14
N GLY A 1024 -13.75 2.17 -11.23
CA GLY A 1024 -13.14 1.41 -10.13
C GLY A 1024 -12.04 0.46 -10.58
N LYS A 1025 -11.59 0.55 -11.85
CA LYS A 1025 -10.57 -0.33 -12.42
C LYS A 1025 -9.18 0.29 -12.24
N PRO A 1026 -8.25 -0.40 -11.57
CA PRO A 1026 -6.87 0.06 -11.46
C PRO A 1026 -6.04 -0.18 -12.73
N TRP A 1027 -6.50 -0.99 -13.69
CA TRP A 1027 -5.78 -1.24 -14.94
C TRP A 1027 -6.26 -0.33 -16.08
N LEU A 1028 -5.33 0.17 -16.88
CA LEU A 1028 -5.59 1.08 -18.00
C LEU A 1028 -6.15 0.35 -19.22
N LEU A 1029 -5.51 -0.76 -19.60
CA LEU A 1029 -5.70 -1.43 -20.88
C LEU A 1029 -6.84 -2.44 -20.82
N ARG A 1030 -7.58 -2.60 -21.92
CA ARG A 1030 -8.68 -3.55 -22.08
C ARG A 1030 -8.35 -4.54 -23.20
N PHE A 1031 -9.03 -5.68 -23.21
CA PHE A 1031 -8.93 -6.62 -24.34
C PHE A 1031 -9.25 -5.90 -25.64
N PHE A 1032 -8.41 -6.11 -26.65
CA PHE A 1032 -8.50 -5.50 -27.98
C PHE A 1032 -8.32 -3.99 -28.04
N ASP A 1033 -7.82 -3.34 -26.99
CA ASP A 1033 -7.19 -2.04 -27.17
C ASP A 1033 -6.02 -2.14 -28.16
N GLN A 1034 -5.74 -1.05 -28.85
CA GLN A 1034 -4.63 -0.89 -29.78
C GLN A 1034 -3.65 0.13 -29.20
N ILE A 1035 -2.50 -0.33 -28.71
CA ILE A 1035 -1.46 0.54 -28.18
C ILE A 1035 -0.70 1.18 -29.35
N ARG A 1036 -0.51 2.50 -29.28
CA ARG A 1036 0.39 3.25 -30.15
C ARG A 1036 1.35 4.08 -29.31
N PHE A 1037 2.64 4.02 -29.65
CA PHE A 1037 3.64 4.82 -28.96
C PHE A 1037 3.86 6.17 -29.64
N PHE A 1038 4.16 7.19 -28.86
CA PHE A 1038 4.76 8.44 -29.34
C PHE A 1038 6.05 8.74 -28.58
N PRO A 1039 7.08 9.29 -29.24
CA PRO A 1039 8.39 9.44 -28.64
C PRO A 1039 8.40 10.55 -27.59
N VAL A 1040 9.07 10.30 -26.47
CA VAL A 1040 9.45 11.30 -25.46
C VAL A 1040 10.89 11.05 -25.03
N SER A 1041 11.55 12.07 -24.48
CA SER A 1041 12.84 11.92 -23.81
C SER A 1041 12.70 11.20 -22.45
N ALA A 1042 13.82 10.72 -21.89
CA ALA A 1042 13.85 10.13 -20.56
C ALA A 1042 13.44 11.15 -19.49
N GLU A 1043 13.86 12.41 -19.64
CA GLU A 1043 13.52 13.53 -18.76
C GLU A 1043 12.02 13.84 -18.80
N GLU A 1044 11.43 13.93 -20.00
CA GLU A 1044 9.98 14.12 -20.14
C GLU A 1044 9.21 12.94 -19.55
N LEU A 1045 9.71 11.71 -19.71
CA LEU A 1045 9.05 10.52 -19.15
C LEU A 1045 9.02 10.56 -17.62
N VAL A 1046 10.05 11.08 -16.95
CA VAL A 1046 10.05 11.25 -15.49
C VAL A 1046 8.88 12.15 -15.05
N GLU A 1047 8.63 13.25 -15.76
CA GLU A 1047 7.49 14.12 -15.47
C GLU A 1047 6.16 13.43 -15.75
N TRP A 1048 6.05 12.71 -16.87
CA TRP A 1048 4.87 11.91 -17.20
C TRP A 1048 4.55 10.90 -16.09
N ARG A 1049 5.55 10.15 -15.63
CA ARG A 1049 5.37 9.12 -14.60
C ARG A 1049 5.03 9.70 -13.23
N ARG A 1050 5.37 10.96 -12.95
CA ARG A 1050 4.93 11.68 -11.74
C ARG A 1050 3.48 12.15 -11.87
N ASP A 1051 3.16 12.82 -12.98
CA ASP A 1051 1.92 13.59 -13.11
C ASP A 1051 0.72 12.74 -13.60
N PHE A 1052 0.94 11.73 -14.44
CA PHE A 1052 -0.09 10.85 -14.99
C PHE A 1052 -0.90 10.08 -13.93
N PRO A 1053 -0.29 9.33 -12.97
CA PRO A 1053 -1.07 8.59 -11.97
C PRO A 1053 -1.86 9.51 -11.01
N LEU A 1054 -1.51 10.80 -10.97
CA LEU A 1054 -2.19 11.83 -10.18
C LEU A 1054 -3.30 12.56 -10.95
N GLY A 1055 -3.54 12.21 -12.22
CA GLY A 1055 -4.53 12.86 -13.09
C GLY A 1055 -4.12 14.24 -13.60
N ARG A 1056 -2.84 14.62 -13.49
CA ARG A 1056 -2.31 15.92 -13.94
C ARG A 1056 -1.84 15.92 -15.40
N ARG A 1057 -1.75 14.75 -16.02
CA ARG A 1057 -1.53 14.58 -17.46
C ARG A 1057 -2.55 13.59 -18.01
N ALA A 1058 -3.10 13.93 -19.17
CA ALA A 1058 -4.01 13.07 -19.91
C ALA A 1058 -3.29 12.45 -21.11
N ILE A 1059 -3.67 11.22 -21.45
CA ILE A 1059 -3.30 10.58 -22.71
C ILE A 1059 -4.45 10.66 -23.70
N ARG A 1060 -4.13 10.55 -24.99
CA ARG A 1060 -5.15 10.46 -26.05
C ARG A 1060 -5.65 9.02 -26.13
N ILE A 1061 -6.97 8.86 -26.01
CA ILE A 1061 -7.68 7.60 -26.21
C ILE A 1061 -8.75 7.84 -27.27
N GLU A 1062 -8.73 7.07 -28.35
CA GLU A 1062 -9.74 7.13 -29.41
C GLU A 1062 -10.62 5.88 -29.39
N GLU A 1063 -11.92 6.05 -29.47
CA GLU A 1063 -12.87 4.94 -29.59
C GLU A 1063 -12.96 4.51 -31.07
N GLU A 1064 -12.70 3.23 -31.33
CA GLU A 1064 -12.80 2.58 -32.64
C GLU A 1064 -13.60 1.26 -32.53
N THR A 1065 -13.76 0.59 -33.66
CA THR A 1065 -14.30 -0.78 -33.73
C THR A 1065 -13.32 -1.65 -34.51
N PHE A 1066 -12.89 -2.75 -33.91
CA PHE A 1066 -12.09 -3.76 -34.61
C PHE A 1066 -13.04 -4.75 -35.28
N ARG A 1067 -12.94 -4.88 -36.61
CA ARG A 1067 -13.77 -5.79 -37.41
C ARG A 1067 -12.92 -6.87 -38.04
N LEU A 1068 -13.38 -8.12 -37.95
CA LEU A 1068 -12.67 -9.24 -38.56
C LEU A 1068 -12.57 -9.07 -40.09
N SER A 1069 -13.63 -8.58 -40.74
CA SER A 1069 -13.66 -8.33 -42.18
C SER A 1069 -12.61 -7.29 -42.63
N ASP A 1070 -12.40 -6.23 -41.84
CA ASP A 1070 -11.37 -5.21 -42.13
C ASP A 1070 -9.96 -5.80 -41.99
N TYR A 1071 -9.72 -6.64 -40.97
CA TYR A 1071 -8.45 -7.34 -40.81
C TYR A 1071 -8.16 -8.31 -41.96
N ARG A 1072 -9.15 -9.10 -42.39
CA ARG A 1072 -9.03 -10.00 -43.55
C ARG A 1072 -8.73 -9.23 -44.84
N ARG A 1073 -9.37 -8.09 -45.05
CA ARG A 1073 -9.09 -7.19 -46.18
C ARG A 1073 -7.64 -6.69 -46.14
N LEU A 1074 -7.16 -6.25 -44.97
CA LEU A 1074 -5.77 -5.83 -44.78
C LEU A 1074 -4.78 -6.94 -45.16
N LEU A 1075 -5.03 -8.18 -44.73
CA LEU A 1075 -4.19 -9.32 -45.08
C LEU A 1075 -4.18 -9.59 -46.59
N ALA A 1076 -5.35 -9.58 -47.23
CA ALA A 1076 -5.49 -9.83 -48.66
C ALA A 1076 -4.79 -8.75 -49.51
N GLU A 1077 -4.99 -7.47 -49.18
CA GLU A 1077 -4.41 -6.33 -49.91
C GLU A 1077 -2.88 -6.26 -49.77
N ASN A 1078 -2.31 -6.83 -48.71
CA ASN A 1078 -0.88 -6.75 -48.41
C ASN A 1078 -0.16 -8.11 -48.48
N ALA A 1079 -0.80 -9.16 -49.01
CA ALA A 1079 -0.33 -10.54 -48.94
C ALA A 1079 1.12 -10.73 -49.44
N GLU A 1080 1.47 -10.15 -50.59
CA GLU A 1080 2.82 -10.25 -51.16
C GLU A 1080 3.88 -9.58 -50.26
N SER A 1081 3.57 -8.39 -49.74
CA SER A 1081 4.47 -7.63 -48.86
C SER A 1081 4.65 -8.31 -47.50
N ILE A 1082 3.58 -8.88 -46.95
CA ILE A 1082 3.60 -9.69 -45.73
C ILE A 1082 4.49 -10.92 -45.93
N ALA A 1083 4.29 -11.67 -47.01
CA ALA A 1083 5.06 -12.87 -47.31
C ALA A 1083 6.56 -12.56 -47.49
N ALA A 1084 6.89 -11.47 -48.18
CA ALA A 1084 8.28 -11.03 -48.35
C ALA A 1084 8.94 -10.66 -47.01
N PHE A 1085 8.24 -9.93 -46.15
CA PHE A 1085 8.75 -9.57 -44.82
C PHE A 1085 8.97 -10.80 -43.93
N GLN A 1086 7.97 -11.69 -43.86
CA GLN A 1086 8.06 -12.93 -43.08
C GLN A 1086 9.18 -13.84 -43.59
N SER A 1087 9.35 -13.98 -44.90
CA SER A 1087 10.42 -14.79 -45.48
C SER A 1087 11.80 -14.24 -45.13
N ARG A 1088 12.00 -12.93 -45.21
CA ARG A 1088 13.26 -12.27 -44.81
C ARG A 1088 13.56 -12.49 -43.33
N ARG A 1089 12.55 -12.26 -42.48
CA ARG A 1089 12.65 -12.42 -41.02
C ARG A 1089 12.98 -13.87 -40.66
N GLN A 1090 12.26 -14.83 -41.22
CA GLN A 1090 12.46 -16.25 -40.94
C GLN A 1090 13.86 -16.70 -41.33
N ALA A 1091 14.36 -16.30 -42.50
CA ALA A 1091 15.71 -16.60 -42.93
C ALA A 1091 16.78 -16.05 -41.97
N ALA A 1092 16.57 -14.86 -41.41
CA ALA A 1092 17.47 -14.28 -40.41
C ALA A 1092 17.40 -15.02 -39.05
N PHE A 1093 16.19 -15.37 -38.61
CA PHE A 1093 15.98 -16.15 -37.39
C PHE A 1093 16.62 -17.54 -37.48
N ASP A 1094 16.44 -18.23 -38.61
CA ASP A 1094 17.03 -19.55 -38.85
C ASP A 1094 18.56 -19.48 -38.89
N ALA A 1095 19.13 -18.43 -39.49
CA ALA A 1095 20.57 -18.19 -39.50
C ALA A 1095 21.13 -17.94 -38.10
N GLU A 1096 20.46 -17.13 -37.27
CA GLU A 1096 20.84 -16.88 -35.88
C GLU A 1096 20.78 -18.16 -35.04
N ARG A 1097 19.70 -18.95 -35.18
CA ARG A 1097 19.54 -20.25 -34.49
C ARG A 1097 20.66 -21.23 -34.86
N ALA A 1098 20.99 -21.34 -36.16
CA ALA A 1098 22.06 -22.22 -36.63
C ALA A 1098 23.44 -21.81 -36.09
N ASP A 1099 23.70 -20.51 -35.96
CA ASP A 1099 24.94 -20.00 -35.35
C ASP A 1099 25.02 -20.33 -33.84
N TRP A 1100 23.90 -20.24 -33.12
CA TRP A 1100 23.83 -20.62 -31.70
C TRP A 1100 24.05 -22.11 -31.49
N GLU A 1101 23.44 -22.94 -32.33
CA GLU A 1101 23.65 -24.39 -32.33
C GLU A 1101 25.13 -24.73 -32.58
N ALA A 1102 25.75 -24.09 -33.57
CA ALA A 1102 27.17 -24.27 -33.87
C ALA A 1102 28.10 -23.84 -32.71
N LYS A 1103 27.69 -22.85 -31.91
CA LYS A 1103 28.43 -22.36 -30.74
C LYS A 1103 28.16 -23.14 -29.44
N GLY A 1104 27.29 -24.15 -29.48
CA GLY A 1104 26.92 -24.95 -28.31
C GLY A 1104 26.10 -24.18 -27.26
N GLU A 1105 25.42 -23.12 -27.68
CA GLU A 1105 24.67 -22.21 -26.80
C GLU A 1105 23.57 -22.94 -26.01
N PHE A 1106 22.87 -23.88 -26.65
CA PHE A 1106 21.82 -24.68 -26.01
C PHE A 1106 22.37 -25.59 -24.89
N ALA A 1107 23.54 -26.21 -25.10
CA ALA A 1107 24.19 -27.05 -24.09
C ALA A 1107 24.75 -26.24 -22.91
N ARG A 1108 25.15 -24.98 -23.13
CA ARG A 1108 25.61 -24.08 -22.05
C ARG A 1108 24.48 -23.65 -21.14
N VAL A 1109 23.32 -23.34 -21.71
CA VAL A 1109 22.10 -23.04 -20.95
C VAL A 1109 21.74 -24.21 -20.04
N GLU A 1110 21.80 -25.45 -20.55
CA GLU A 1110 21.57 -26.66 -19.75
C GLU A 1110 22.56 -26.81 -18.60
N ALA A 1111 23.83 -26.44 -18.82
CA ALA A 1111 24.83 -26.44 -17.76
C ALA A 1111 24.54 -25.36 -16.70
N LEU A 1112 24.30 -24.11 -17.10
CA LEU A 1112 23.99 -22.99 -16.17
C LEU A 1112 22.74 -23.24 -15.33
N SER A 1113 21.75 -23.96 -15.87
CA SER A 1113 20.55 -24.38 -15.15
C SER A 1113 20.75 -25.64 -14.30
N GLY A 1114 21.87 -26.37 -14.48
CA GLY A 1114 22.24 -27.58 -13.75
C GLY A 1114 23.23 -27.40 -12.59
N VAL A 1115 23.94 -26.28 -12.47
CA VAL A 1115 24.95 -26.04 -11.39
C VAL A 1115 24.32 -25.83 -9.98
N ALA A 1116 23.00 -26.01 -9.82
CA ALA A 1116 22.34 -25.97 -8.51
C ALA A 1116 22.40 -27.31 -7.72
N GLU A 1117 23.29 -28.23 -8.09
CA GLU A 1117 23.61 -29.41 -7.27
C GLU A 1117 24.77 -29.07 -6.32
N ALA A 1118 24.46 -28.77 -5.06
CA ALA A 1118 25.44 -28.73 -3.97
C ALA A 1118 25.07 -29.77 -2.89
N ASP A 1119 26.03 -30.62 -2.57
CA ASP A 1119 26.00 -31.68 -1.56
C ASP A 1119 25.52 -31.19 -0.18
N ASP A 1120 24.49 -31.85 0.35
CA ASP A 1120 23.96 -31.71 1.73
C ASP A 1120 24.90 -32.37 2.76
N ALA A 1121 26.15 -31.90 2.87
CA ALA A 1121 27.05 -32.29 3.96
C ALA A 1121 27.29 -31.09 4.89
N VAL A 1122 26.54 -31.02 6.00
CA VAL A 1122 26.84 -30.10 7.10
C VAL A 1122 28.17 -30.53 7.71
N ALA A 1123 29.25 -29.81 7.40
CA ALA A 1123 30.52 -29.98 8.09
C ALA A 1123 30.31 -29.63 9.57
N ALA A 1124 30.72 -30.52 10.48
CA ALA A 1124 30.72 -30.23 11.90
C ALA A 1124 31.66 -29.05 12.18
N VAL A 1125 31.10 -27.92 12.62
CA VAL A 1125 31.87 -26.73 13.00
C VAL A 1125 32.19 -26.76 14.50
N GLU A 1126 33.40 -26.34 14.88
CA GLU A 1126 33.75 -26.16 16.29
C GLU A 1126 33.21 -24.81 16.80
N VAL A 1127 32.32 -24.85 17.80
CA VAL A 1127 31.82 -23.66 18.49
C VAL A 1127 32.73 -23.34 19.69
N PRO A 1128 33.35 -22.14 19.77
CA PRO A 1128 34.17 -21.75 20.90
C PRO A 1128 33.43 -21.84 22.24
N ALA A 1129 34.12 -22.31 23.29
CA ALA A 1129 33.51 -22.48 24.61
C ALA A 1129 32.97 -21.16 25.17
N GLY A 1130 31.67 -21.13 25.50
CA GLY A 1130 30.99 -19.92 26.00
C GLY A 1130 30.46 -18.98 24.90
N ALA A 1131 30.46 -19.41 23.64
CA ALA A 1131 29.81 -18.70 22.54
C ALA A 1131 28.43 -19.30 22.19
N ASP A 1132 27.46 -18.43 21.90
CA ASP A 1132 26.16 -18.77 21.33
C ASP A 1132 26.30 -18.94 19.82
N LEU A 1133 25.80 -20.05 19.28
CA LEU A 1133 25.76 -20.27 17.84
C LEU A 1133 24.57 -19.56 17.22
N VAL A 1134 24.81 -18.71 16.22
CA VAL A 1134 23.77 -18.11 15.39
C VAL A 1134 23.65 -18.92 14.11
N GLU A 1135 22.48 -19.52 13.92
CA GLU A 1135 22.15 -20.40 12.80
C GLU A 1135 21.37 -19.64 11.73
N ALA A 1136 21.44 -20.12 10.48
CA ALA A 1136 20.65 -19.58 9.39
C ALA A 1136 19.17 -19.87 9.66
N PRO A 1137 18.30 -18.83 9.72
CA PRO A 1137 16.88 -19.03 10.02
C PRO A 1137 16.13 -19.73 8.88
N LEU A 1138 16.68 -19.68 7.67
CA LEU A 1138 16.12 -20.20 6.42
C LEU A 1138 17.25 -20.82 5.60
N GLY A 1139 16.90 -21.77 4.73
CA GLY A 1139 17.82 -22.27 3.71
C GLY A 1139 17.85 -21.33 2.50
N GLY A 1140 19.03 -21.06 1.95
CA GLY A 1140 19.23 -20.11 0.86
C GLY A 1140 20.68 -20.04 0.41
N ASN A 1141 21.07 -18.90 -0.18
CA ASN A 1141 22.44 -18.60 -0.56
C ASN A 1141 22.96 -17.41 0.26
N VAL A 1142 24.15 -17.48 0.84
CA VAL A 1142 24.70 -16.37 1.64
C VAL A 1142 25.05 -15.23 0.69
N TRP A 1143 24.32 -14.12 0.76
CA TRP A 1143 24.57 -12.95 -0.08
C TRP A 1143 25.75 -12.13 0.45
N LYS A 1144 25.71 -11.80 1.74
CA LYS A 1144 26.75 -11.02 2.43
C LYS A 1144 26.94 -11.53 3.85
N VAL A 1145 28.16 -11.42 4.34
CA VAL A 1145 28.46 -11.46 5.78
C VAL A 1145 28.86 -10.05 6.18
N LEU A 1146 28.22 -9.49 7.20
CA LEU A 1146 28.34 -8.08 7.59
C LEU A 1146 29.29 -7.87 8.78
N VAL A 1147 29.79 -8.96 9.37
CA VAL A 1147 30.63 -8.92 10.57
C VAL A 1147 31.87 -9.79 10.43
N GLU A 1148 32.91 -9.43 11.18
CA GLU A 1148 34.18 -10.17 11.25
C GLU A 1148 34.43 -10.71 12.67
N PRO A 1149 35.20 -11.82 12.82
CA PRO A 1149 35.64 -12.27 14.15
C PRO A 1149 36.36 -11.16 14.93
N GLY A 1150 35.99 -10.98 16.20
CA GLY A 1150 36.47 -9.92 17.10
C GLY A 1150 35.60 -8.66 17.14
N GLN A 1151 34.59 -8.55 16.27
CA GLN A 1151 33.68 -7.40 16.23
C GLN A 1151 32.63 -7.48 17.34
N ALA A 1152 32.41 -6.37 18.05
CA ALA A 1152 31.31 -6.25 19.01
C ALA A 1152 29.98 -6.02 18.27
N VAL A 1153 28.94 -6.74 18.67
CA VAL A 1153 27.59 -6.67 18.11
C VAL A 1153 26.56 -6.52 19.21
N GLU A 1154 25.58 -5.66 18.99
CA GLU A 1154 24.42 -5.51 19.88
C GLU A 1154 23.39 -6.61 19.61
N ALA A 1155 22.55 -6.94 20.60
CA ALA A 1155 21.43 -7.85 20.39
C ALA A 1155 20.49 -7.28 19.29
N GLY A 1156 20.17 -8.10 18.30
CA GLY A 1156 19.37 -7.71 17.13
C GLY A 1156 20.17 -7.10 15.97
N ALA A 1157 21.49 -6.93 16.08
CA ALA A 1157 22.31 -6.48 14.96
C ALA A 1157 22.32 -7.51 13.82
N VAL A 1158 22.18 -7.05 12.57
CA VAL A 1158 22.26 -7.91 11.38
C VAL A 1158 23.72 -8.29 11.13
N ILE A 1159 23.99 -9.58 11.09
CA ILE A 1159 25.33 -10.17 11.01
C ILE A 1159 25.62 -10.79 9.64
N ALA A 1160 24.58 -11.20 8.90
CA ALA A 1160 24.68 -11.73 7.55
C ALA A 1160 23.35 -11.52 6.83
N ILE A 1161 23.39 -11.55 5.49
CA ILE A 1161 22.22 -11.49 4.62
C ILE A 1161 22.24 -12.77 3.78
N ILE A 1162 21.14 -13.52 3.81
CA ILE A 1162 20.95 -14.69 2.97
C ILE A 1162 19.88 -14.40 1.92
N GLU A 1163 20.09 -14.80 0.67
CA GLU A 1163 19.07 -14.85 -0.36
C GLU A 1163 18.29 -16.16 -0.19
N ALA A 1164 17.07 -16.06 0.33
CA ALA A 1164 16.19 -17.20 0.55
C ALA A 1164 14.78 -16.86 0.04
N MET A 1165 14.07 -17.81 -0.57
CA MET A 1165 12.69 -17.62 -1.04
C MET A 1165 12.50 -16.43 -2.02
N LYS A 1166 13.53 -16.11 -2.83
CA LYS A 1166 13.58 -14.94 -3.75
C LYS A 1166 13.67 -13.56 -3.07
N ALA A 1167 14.08 -13.52 -1.80
CA ALA A 1167 14.23 -12.29 -1.04
C ALA A 1167 15.56 -12.27 -0.27
N GLU A 1168 16.08 -11.07 -0.04
CA GLU A 1168 17.14 -10.86 0.95
C GLU A 1168 16.54 -11.02 2.36
N CYS A 1169 17.15 -11.87 3.17
CA CYS A 1169 16.73 -12.18 4.54
C CYS A 1169 17.88 -11.88 5.50
N ASP A 1170 17.65 -10.96 6.43
CA ASP A 1170 18.60 -10.61 7.47
C ASP A 1170 18.72 -11.75 8.49
N VAL A 1171 19.96 -12.12 8.79
CA VAL A 1171 20.31 -12.96 9.93
C VAL A 1171 20.80 -12.02 11.02
N ALA A 1172 20.10 -11.99 12.16
CA ALA A 1172 20.45 -11.13 13.29
C ALA A 1172 20.96 -11.95 14.49
N THR A 1173 21.85 -11.37 15.29
CA THR A 1173 22.31 -11.99 16.53
C THR A 1173 21.24 -11.87 17.64
N PRO A 1174 20.91 -12.93 18.39
CA PRO A 1174 19.94 -12.87 19.48
C PRO A 1174 20.49 -12.23 20.75
N THR A 1175 21.81 -12.15 20.91
CA THR A 1175 22.50 -11.66 22.12
C THR A 1175 23.55 -10.61 21.75
N ALA A 1176 23.82 -9.68 22.67
CA ALA A 1176 24.93 -8.73 22.56
C ALA A 1176 26.23 -9.43 22.95
N GLY A 1177 27.30 -9.22 22.20
CA GLY A 1177 28.52 -9.98 22.39
C GLY A 1177 29.64 -9.62 21.43
N VAL A 1178 30.70 -10.42 21.45
CA VAL A 1178 31.79 -10.35 20.48
C VAL A 1178 31.69 -11.54 19.54
N VAL A 1179 31.75 -11.30 18.23
CA VAL A 1179 31.74 -12.37 17.22
C VAL A 1179 33.01 -13.21 17.37
N SER A 1180 32.88 -14.47 17.74
CA SER A 1180 34.00 -15.37 18.05
C SER A 1180 34.45 -16.19 16.85
N ALA A 1181 33.55 -16.48 15.91
CA ALA A 1181 33.85 -17.16 14.66
C ALA A 1181 32.78 -16.86 13.60
N VAL A 1182 33.17 -16.88 12.33
CA VAL A 1182 32.27 -16.78 11.16
C VAL A 1182 32.43 -18.06 10.34
N TYR A 1183 31.33 -18.75 10.08
CA TYR A 1183 31.31 -20.05 9.38
C TYR A 1183 30.75 -19.97 7.96
N ALA A 1184 29.91 -18.97 7.67
CA ALA A 1184 29.34 -18.73 6.36
C ALA A 1184 30.24 -17.85 5.47
N GLN A 1185 30.25 -18.10 4.16
CA GLN A 1185 30.93 -17.26 3.16
C GLN A 1185 29.96 -16.69 2.11
N PRO A 1186 30.16 -15.46 1.60
CA PRO A 1186 29.37 -14.95 0.47
C PRO A 1186 29.41 -15.89 -0.75
N GLY A 1187 28.26 -16.12 -1.37
CA GLY A 1187 28.05 -17.07 -2.47
C GLY A 1187 27.89 -18.53 -2.04
N GLN A 1188 27.93 -18.84 -0.75
CA GLN A 1188 27.79 -20.20 -0.23
C GLN A 1188 26.30 -20.59 -0.06
N PRO A 1189 25.84 -21.72 -0.64
CA PRO A 1189 24.56 -22.32 -0.29
C PRO A 1189 24.53 -22.72 1.19
N ILE A 1190 23.47 -22.35 1.91
CA ILE A 1190 23.32 -22.59 3.34
C ILE A 1190 21.96 -23.22 3.64
N ALA A 1191 21.93 -24.29 4.44
CA ALA A 1191 20.70 -24.92 4.88
C ALA A 1191 20.07 -24.18 6.07
N ALA A 1192 18.76 -24.30 6.27
CA ALA A 1192 18.12 -23.83 7.49
C ALA A 1192 18.73 -24.56 8.71
N GLY A 1193 19.08 -23.82 9.76
CA GLY A 1193 19.77 -24.36 10.93
C GLY A 1193 21.28 -24.53 10.76
N ALA A 1194 21.86 -24.22 9.59
CA ALA A 1194 23.30 -24.28 9.42
C ALA A 1194 24.01 -23.15 10.19
N PRO A 1195 25.19 -23.41 10.76
CA PRO A 1195 25.95 -22.42 11.51
C PRO A 1195 26.37 -21.23 10.63
N VAL A 1196 26.06 -20.00 11.06
CA VAL A 1196 26.44 -18.75 10.35
C VAL A 1196 27.61 -18.07 11.06
N ILE A 1197 27.46 -17.75 12.35
CA ILE A 1197 28.52 -17.22 13.22
C ILE A 1197 28.38 -17.79 14.63
N ALA A 1198 29.41 -17.65 15.46
CA ALA A 1198 29.33 -17.80 16.91
C ALA A 1198 29.58 -16.45 17.61
N VAL A 1199 28.81 -16.12 18.65
CA VAL A 1199 28.91 -14.86 19.42
C VAL A 1199 29.16 -15.18 20.88
N THR A 1200 30.25 -14.69 21.48
CA THR A 1200 30.47 -14.80 22.93
C THR A 1200 29.76 -13.65 23.64
N PRO A 1201 28.76 -13.92 24.51
CA PRO A 1201 28.02 -12.88 25.20
C PRO A 1201 28.93 -12.07 26.13
N VAL A 1202 28.72 -10.76 26.19
CA VAL A 1202 29.31 -9.91 27.23
C VAL A 1202 28.36 -9.93 28.42
N ALA A 1203 28.81 -10.42 29.58
CA ALA A 1203 27.99 -10.46 30.78
C ALA A 1203 27.48 -9.05 31.15
N GLU A 1204 26.15 -8.87 31.24
CA GLU A 1204 25.56 -7.66 31.81
C GLU A 1204 26.09 -7.49 33.24
N ALA A 1205 26.79 -6.38 33.49
CA ALA A 1205 27.00 -5.90 34.84
C ALA A 1205 25.63 -5.53 35.41
N ALA A 1206 25.13 -6.32 36.37
CA ALA A 1206 23.90 -6.02 37.09
C ALA A 1206 23.95 -4.58 37.63
N ALA A 1207 23.02 -3.74 37.17
CA ALA A 1207 22.77 -2.38 37.63
C ALA A 1207 21.31 -2.22 38.04
#